data_AF-A0AAU9XHY7-F1
#
_entry.id   AF-A0AAU9XHY7-F1
#
_cell.length_a   1.000
_cell.length_b   1.000
_cell.length_c   1.000
_cell.angle_alpha   90.00
_cell.angle_beta   90.00
_cell.angle_gamma   90.00
#
_symmetry.space_group_name_H-M   'P 1'
#
loop_
_entity.id
_entity.type
_entity.pdbx_description
1 polymer ?
#
loop_
_entity_poly.entity_id
_entity_poly.type
_entity_poly.pdbx_seq_one_letter_code
_entity_poly.pdbx_strand_id
1 'polypeptide(L)'
;MLIRIDRPAFQPVYHLKNVSFVNNNCNTGYGWSCIHLAALNSNCSFHLEQSTFLNNLGPSGVIRIVSSPLAISNTKFRTIINNTEFRNNSGGDKCILELLDVYATEIQNCNFTDNFGGVVSSHIRIFPGKLTFWNNTFYQSAESQVLYDVKGKSKDFVAFSGFLTVTQSEFVEIRNSSFILDPFSAEGKAIVVVEGAGEGILDDSVQIASPINTKLNMRRIQTYTHHEGVTKELVWISTERCPVGTYSIRRGKQSGYSVKELVNCYRCPVGGNCSSSLAAQPNFWGYPVNKDSVSFQLCPEGYCCLPSVDNKCSYNNNSYLHSGCQGNRTGILCGQCKQNFIEGLFTTECVRAKDCTHHWYLVVFFALTSLFALYLVIKNPVFEAMGEQLTWFIRRRAEDNDQVIGSPNSTVREMAGVLTVSSYGVKNLLRNEIVLPFTNLLNLKLFANTNWKICPWPIFSPRLKSVFPLVTVVTILLWILVIYLLHRDLNKLRKRGPTFPPAGPYFGAVLETVLLGYSAVTGTIVRLLHCVSIQEVHHWYHDAQYVCYQWWQKTAFYVFGLNLFPFIPTLYFASLQLFRGKISTKIFLLVSILPFPYLLFLLYHYVKKIITKRADYQAVPSTAGSVHEEERDTNSSTSIKASLLEVLCGPFTKPQGDQSNGRIYWESILIGRRFLIIVIGWLLLEQALMRSVLLTIFCLLYLWHHISYEPFAHPWVNFTETVSLVALVVIGVLNVGLASAGSDVSGINQRYFPILLMSEAVLLSVIPLVSVTFLILCLLSQIVRVVIFLWKAARARWLIFKRKCNIQLSVQGGDES
;
A
#
# COMPACT_ATOMS: atom_id res chain seq x y z
N MET A 1 47.85 -18.01 -14.73
CA MET A 1 47.89 -19.03 -15.80
C MET A 1 48.31 -20.33 -15.16
N LEU A 2 47.55 -21.40 -15.35
CA LEU A 2 47.75 -22.69 -14.69
C LEU A 2 48.50 -23.68 -15.59
N ILE A 3 48.19 -23.66 -16.88
CA ILE A 3 48.82 -24.52 -17.89
C ILE A 3 49.22 -23.64 -19.07
N ARG A 4 50.53 -23.60 -19.38
CA ARG A 4 51.09 -22.88 -20.53
C ARG A 4 51.98 -23.81 -21.32
N ILE A 5 51.69 -24.00 -22.60
CA ILE A 5 52.53 -24.81 -23.48
C ILE A 5 52.77 -24.07 -24.79
N ASP A 6 54.01 -23.55 -24.93
CA ASP A 6 54.45 -22.75 -26.08
C ASP A 6 55.69 -23.36 -26.76
N ARG A 7 56.04 -24.63 -26.48
CA ARG A 7 57.26 -25.26 -27.01
C ARG A 7 56.96 -26.11 -28.24
N PRO A 8 57.83 -26.09 -29.28
CA PRO A 8 57.71 -27.01 -30.41
C PRO A 8 57.93 -28.45 -29.91
N ALA A 9 56.89 -29.27 -30.04
CA ALA A 9 56.94 -30.71 -29.85
C ALA A 9 56.44 -31.38 -31.14
N PHE A 10 56.92 -32.58 -31.46
CA PHE A 10 56.44 -33.34 -32.61
C PHE A 10 55.17 -34.11 -32.23
N GLN A 11 54.04 -33.75 -32.81
CA GLN A 11 52.72 -34.36 -32.59
C GLN A 11 52.25 -34.50 -31.13
N PRO A 12 52.25 -33.43 -30.32
CA PRO A 12 51.79 -33.52 -28.95
C PRO A 12 50.27 -33.75 -28.89
N VAL A 13 49.88 -34.73 -28.06
CA VAL A 13 48.49 -35.01 -27.68
C VAL A 13 48.30 -34.62 -26.23
N TYR A 14 47.47 -33.61 -25.98
CA TYR A 14 47.12 -33.16 -24.65
C TYR A 14 45.77 -33.74 -24.27
N HIS A 15 45.73 -34.64 -23.29
CA HIS A 15 44.49 -35.26 -22.83
C HIS A 15 44.24 -34.92 -21.36
N LEU A 16 43.19 -34.14 -21.12
CA LEU A 16 42.67 -33.81 -19.81
C LEU A 16 41.36 -34.57 -19.60
N LYS A 17 41.35 -35.47 -18.61
CA LYS A 17 40.19 -36.30 -18.30
C LYS A 17 39.89 -36.27 -16.82
N ASN A 18 38.63 -36.09 -16.46
CA ASN A 18 38.16 -36.06 -15.07
C ASN A 18 38.90 -35.01 -14.22
N VAL A 19 39.11 -33.82 -14.77
CA VAL A 19 39.78 -32.70 -14.09
C VAL A 19 38.80 -31.61 -13.71
N SER A 20 39.04 -30.96 -12.57
CA SER A 20 38.20 -29.88 -12.05
C SER A 20 39.03 -28.61 -11.82
N PHE A 21 38.72 -27.54 -12.54
CA PHE A 21 39.28 -26.21 -12.34
C PHE A 21 38.25 -25.34 -11.63
N VAL A 22 38.49 -25.04 -10.35
CA VAL A 22 37.52 -24.33 -9.49
C VAL A 22 38.16 -23.09 -8.87
N ASN A 23 37.48 -21.94 -8.95
CA ASN A 23 37.87 -20.67 -8.32
C ASN A 23 39.27 -20.17 -8.71
N ASN A 24 39.72 -20.43 -9.94
CA ASN A 24 41.02 -19.97 -10.38
C ASN A 24 40.95 -18.51 -10.85
N ASN A 25 41.84 -17.66 -10.34
CA ASN A 25 41.99 -16.28 -10.79
C ASN A 25 43.35 -16.10 -11.48
N CYS A 26 43.33 -15.95 -12.81
CA CYS A 26 44.53 -15.80 -13.63
C CYS A 26 44.87 -14.34 -13.99
N ASN A 27 44.50 -13.36 -13.15
CA ASN A 27 44.63 -11.92 -13.42
C ASN A 27 46.07 -11.33 -13.31
N THR A 28 47.12 -12.12 -13.48
CA THR A 28 48.51 -11.68 -13.27
C THR A 28 49.14 -11.01 -14.51
N GLY A 29 48.41 -10.08 -15.15
CA GLY A 29 48.85 -9.26 -16.28
C GLY A 29 48.10 -9.50 -17.61
N TYR A 30 48.24 -8.55 -18.55
CA TYR A 30 47.66 -8.64 -19.89
C TYR A 30 48.09 -9.95 -20.60
N GLY A 31 47.13 -10.74 -21.07
CA GLY A 31 47.37 -11.89 -21.94
C GLY A 31 47.23 -13.29 -21.32
N TRP A 32 46.85 -13.41 -20.04
CA TRP A 32 46.91 -14.70 -19.34
C TRP A 32 45.55 -15.43 -19.36
N SER A 33 45.53 -16.65 -19.90
CA SER A 33 44.41 -17.59 -19.78
C SER A 33 44.65 -18.61 -18.65
N CYS A 34 43.61 -19.35 -18.23
CA CYS A 34 43.83 -20.46 -17.28
C CYS A 34 44.60 -21.60 -17.97
N ILE A 35 44.21 -21.93 -19.19
CA ILE A 35 44.87 -22.88 -20.08
C ILE A 35 45.25 -22.13 -21.37
N HIS A 36 46.54 -22.14 -21.72
CA HIS A 36 47.07 -21.58 -22.95
C HIS A 36 47.83 -22.65 -23.73
N LEU A 37 47.38 -22.96 -24.94
CA LEU A 37 48.04 -23.87 -25.85
C LEU A 37 48.36 -23.14 -27.16
N ALA A 38 49.63 -23.10 -27.53
CA ALA A 38 50.08 -22.57 -28.81
C ALA A 38 50.78 -23.67 -29.63
N ALA A 39 50.31 -23.94 -30.85
CA ALA A 39 50.99 -24.85 -31.77
C ALA A 39 51.84 -24.09 -32.77
N LEU A 40 53.14 -24.41 -32.80
CA LEU A 40 54.12 -23.69 -33.62
C LEU A 40 54.52 -24.44 -34.89
N ASN A 41 54.61 -25.79 -34.91
CA ASN A 41 55.24 -26.51 -36.04
C ASN A 41 54.75 -27.96 -36.33
N SER A 42 53.73 -28.52 -35.66
CA SER A 42 53.29 -29.92 -35.89
C SER A 42 51.78 -30.17 -35.69
N ASN A 43 51.28 -31.37 -36.07
CA ASN A 43 49.88 -31.77 -35.85
C ASN A 43 49.61 -32.02 -34.36
N CYS A 44 48.83 -31.16 -33.72
CA CYS A 44 48.52 -31.27 -32.29
C CYS A 44 47.07 -31.74 -32.08
N SER A 45 46.81 -32.44 -30.98
CA SER A 45 45.42 -32.64 -30.53
C SER A 45 45.22 -32.29 -29.06
N PHE A 46 44.06 -31.72 -28.75
CA PHE A 46 43.61 -31.43 -27.39
C PHE A 46 42.29 -32.15 -27.14
N HIS A 47 42.28 -32.99 -26.10
CA HIS A 47 41.12 -33.77 -25.66
C HIS A 47 40.77 -33.35 -24.23
N LEU A 48 39.53 -32.91 -24.04
CA LEU A 48 38.98 -32.53 -22.74
C LEU A 48 37.73 -33.37 -22.49
N GLU A 49 37.79 -34.30 -21.54
CA GLU A 49 36.71 -35.26 -21.26
C GLU A 49 36.29 -35.21 -19.79
N GLN A 50 34.98 -35.32 -19.53
CA GLN A 50 34.44 -35.54 -18.18
C GLN A 50 34.92 -34.51 -17.15
N SER A 51 35.09 -33.26 -17.55
CA SER A 51 35.80 -32.24 -16.76
C SER A 51 34.87 -31.10 -16.31
N THR A 52 35.30 -30.30 -15.33
CA THR A 52 34.51 -29.19 -14.79
C THR A 52 35.32 -27.91 -14.65
N PHE A 53 34.74 -26.78 -15.04
CA PHE A 53 35.31 -25.44 -14.94
C PHE A 53 34.30 -24.55 -14.21
N LEU A 54 34.57 -24.25 -12.93
CA LEU A 54 33.68 -23.48 -12.07
C LEU A 54 34.36 -22.19 -11.57
N ASN A 55 33.70 -21.05 -11.73
CA ASN A 55 34.15 -19.76 -11.17
C ASN A 55 35.58 -19.36 -11.59
N ASN A 56 36.03 -19.69 -12.79
CA ASN A 56 37.38 -19.33 -13.24
C ASN A 56 37.38 -17.96 -13.93
N LEU A 57 38.40 -17.16 -13.66
CA LEU A 57 38.65 -15.87 -14.29
C LEU A 57 39.96 -15.91 -15.08
N GLY A 58 39.87 -15.68 -16.38
CA GLY A 58 41.03 -15.52 -17.26
C GLY A 58 40.84 -14.31 -18.18
N PRO A 59 41.62 -13.22 -18.04
CA PRO A 59 41.47 -12.00 -18.86
C PRO A 59 41.57 -12.19 -20.38
N SER A 60 42.23 -13.27 -20.82
CA SER A 60 42.33 -13.66 -22.24
C SER A 60 41.62 -14.99 -22.53
N GLY A 61 40.66 -15.35 -21.69
CA GLY A 61 39.88 -16.59 -21.74
C GLY A 61 40.28 -17.62 -20.70
N VAL A 62 39.36 -18.55 -20.39
CA VAL A 62 39.66 -19.68 -19.50
C VAL A 62 40.50 -20.70 -20.26
N ILE A 63 40.09 -21.01 -21.49
CA ILE A 63 40.83 -21.87 -22.39
C ILE A 63 41.10 -21.09 -23.67
N ARG A 64 42.38 -20.96 -24.02
CA ARG A 64 42.84 -20.30 -25.24
C ARG A 64 43.74 -21.25 -26.02
N ILE A 65 43.35 -21.53 -27.25
CA ILE A 65 44.10 -22.37 -28.18
C ILE A 65 44.37 -21.55 -29.43
N VAL A 66 45.63 -21.45 -29.82
CA VAL A 66 46.07 -20.69 -31.00
C VAL A 66 46.99 -21.56 -31.85
N SER A 67 46.68 -21.69 -33.13
CA SER A 67 47.62 -22.19 -34.14
C SER A 67 48.30 -21.01 -34.84
N SER A 68 49.61 -21.07 -35.11
CA SER A 68 50.33 -19.94 -35.72
C SER A 68 49.87 -19.68 -37.16
N PRO A 69 49.51 -18.44 -37.53
CA PRO A 69 49.26 -18.08 -38.92
C PRO A 69 50.59 -17.75 -39.64
N LEU A 70 50.64 -18.10 -40.93
CA LEU A 70 51.66 -17.80 -41.96
C LEU A 70 52.89 -18.73 -42.10
N ALA A 71 52.78 -19.60 -43.14
CA ALA A 71 53.59 -19.57 -44.37
C ALA A 71 54.30 -20.88 -44.79
N ILE A 72 54.51 -21.89 -43.93
CA ILE A 72 55.27 -23.10 -44.36
C ILE A 72 54.73 -24.47 -43.86
N SER A 73 53.67 -24.57 -43.06
CA SER A 73 53.27 -25.90 -42.52
C SER A 73 51.79 -26.26 -42.60
N ASN A 74 51.50 -27.48 -43.09
CA ASN A 74 50.21 -28.20 -43.03
C ASN A 74 49.83 -28.60 -41.59
N THR A 75 49.92 -27.68 -40.62
CA THR A 75 49.68 -27.98 -39.20
C THR A 75 48.19 -28.11 -38.93
N LYS A 76 47.75 -29.30 -38.51
CA LYS A 76 46.37 -29.59 -38.11
C LYS A 76 46.26 -29.65 -36.60
N PHE A 77 45.65 -28.64 -35.98
CA PHE A 77 45.25 -28.69 -34.57
C PHE A 77 43.82 -29.22 -34.47
N ARG A 78 43.61 -30.35 -33.77
CA ARG A 78 42.26 -30.90 -33.49
C ARG A 78 41.90 -30.72 -32.01
N THR A 79 40.68 -30.25 -31.76
CA THR A 79 40.15 -30.05 -30.41
C THR A 79 38.89 -30.89 -30.22
N ILE A 80 38.84 -31.72 -29.17
CA ILE A 80 37.67 -32.49 -28.78
C ILE A 80 37.33 -32.16 -27.33
N ILE A 81 36.11 -31.68 -27.09
CA ILE A 81 35.57 -31.43 -25.75
C ILE A 81 34.30 -32.27 -25.58
N ASN A 82 34.30 -33.14 -24.58
CA ASN A 82 33.20 -34.07 -24.35
C ASN A 82 32.80 -34.09 -22.87
N ASN A 83 31.50 -34.12 -22.60
CA ASN A 83 30.93 -34.30 -21.27
C ASN A 83 31.55 -33.35 -20.23
N THR A 84 31.63 -32.07 -20.56
CA THR A 84 32.32 -31.06 -19.73
C THR A 84 31.38 -29.94 -19.32
N GLU A 85 31.47 -29.49 -18.07
CA GLU A 85 30.68 -28.39 -17.53
C GLU A 85 31.52 -27.11 -17.41
N PHE A 86 30.99 -25.99 -17.91
CA PHE A 86 31.53 -24.65 -17.72
C PHE A 86 30.47 -23.80 -17.00
N ARG A 87 30.74 -23.37 -15.77
CA ARG A 87 29.80 -22.57 -15.00
C ARG A 87 30.44 -21.36 -14.32
N ASN A 88 29.77 -20.21 -14.43
CA ASN A 88 30.16 -18.97 -13.75
C ASN A 88 31.60 -18.51 -14.06
N ASN A 89 32.11 -18.85 -15.25
CA ASN A 89 33.45 -18.47 -15.66
C ASN A 89 33.42 -17.10 -16.35
N SER A 90 34.57 -16.42 -16.37
CA SER A 90 34.76 -15.13 -17.03
C SER A 90 36.03 -15.10 -17.89
N GLY A 91 35.85 -14.70 -19.14
CA GLY A 91 36.93 -14.47 -20.12
C GLY A 91 37.55 -13.07 -20.07
N GLY A 92 37.15 -12.22 -19.11
CA GLY A 92 37.61 -10.83 -18.98
C GLY A 92 37.30 -10.02 -20.24
N ASP A 93 38.34 -9.60 -20.98
CA ASP A 93 38.20 -8.83 -22.23
C ASP A 93 37.84 -9.70 -23.45
N LYS A 94 37.93 -11.03 -23.30
CA LYS A 94 37.71 -12.02 -24.35
C LYS A 94 36.59 -13.00 -23.98
N CYS A 95 36.50 -14.12 -24.69
CA CYS A 95 35.57 -15.22 -24.44
C CYS A 95 36.15 -16.26 -23.48
N ILE A 96 35.34 -17.19 -23.00
CA ILE A 96 35.79 -18.27 -22.09
C ILE A 96 36.59 -19.32 -22.85
N LEU A 97 36.16 -19.66 -24.06
CA LEU A 97 36.83 -20.59 -24.97
C LEU A 97 37.17 -19.85 -26.27
N GLU A 98 38.46 -19.53 -26.45
CA GLU A 98 38.98 -18.89 -27.66
C GLU A 98 39.78 -19.92 -28.48
N LEU A 99 39.30 -20.25 -29.68
CA LEU A 99 39.95 -21.17 -30.61
C LEU A 99 40.32 -20.43 -31.89
N LEU A 100 41.63 -20.22 -32.11
CA LEU A 100 42.16 -19.47 -33.26
C LEU A 100 42.96 -20.40 -34.20
N ASP A 101 42.61 -20.38 -35.49
CA ASP A 101 43.25 -21.16 -36.56
C ASP A 101 43.26 -22.68 -36.29
N VAL A 102 42.18 -23.22 -35.72
CA VAL A 102 42.07 -24.64 -35.35
C VAL A 102 41.42 -25.44 -36.48
N TYR A 103 42.09 -26.49 -36.98
CA TYR A 103 41.62 -27.27 -38.13
C TYR A 103 40.23 -27.92 -37.92
N ALA A 104 40.03 -28.57 -36.78
CA ALA A 104 38.76 -29.23 -36.46
C ALA A 104 38.44 -29.19 -34.96
N THR A 105 37.21 -28.82 -34.62
CA THR A 105 36.68 -28.72 -33.27
C THR A 105 35.39 -29.51 -33.14
N GLU A 106 35.37 -30.44 -32.17
CA GLU A 106 34.21 -31.27 -31.84
C GLU A 106 33.84 -31.04 -30.38
N ILE A 107 32.64 -30.53 -30.13
CA ILE A 107 32.17 -30.26 -28.76
C ILE A 107 30.83 -30.96 -28.56
N GLN A 108 30.78 -31.87 -27.60
CA GLN A 108 29.62 -32.73 -27.40
C GLN A 108 29.28 -32.98 -25.93
N ASN A 109 27.99 -33.13 -25.62
CA ASN A 109 27.49 -33.41 -24.28
C ASN A 109 27.94 -32.38 -23.22
N CYS A 110 28.19 -31.12 -23.60
CA CYS A 110 28.70 -30.10 -22.69
C CYS A 110 27.60 -29.16 -22.19
N ASN A 111 27.81 -28.58 -21.00
CA ASN A 111 26.90 -27.61 -20.39
C ASN A 111 27.63 -26.29 -20.08
N PHE A 112 27.08 -25.18 -20.57
CA PHE A 112 27.60 -23.83 -20.38
C PHE A 112 26.55 -23.00 -19.63
N THR A 113 26.81 -22.68 -18.37
CA THR A 113 25.86 -21.97 -17.49
C THR A 113 26.46 -20.68 -16.94
N ASP A 114 25.76 -19.55 -17.12
CA ASP A 114 26.12 -18.24 -16.54
C ASP A 114 27.58 -17.86 -16.80
N ASN A 115 27.96 -17.78 -18.06
CA ASN A 115 29.36 -17.62 -18.48
C ASN A 115 29.51 -16.22 -19.10
N PHE A 116 30.61 -15.53 -18.82
CA PHE A 116 30.78 -14.10 -19.15
C PHE A 116 32.02 -13.87 -20.02
N GLY A 117 31.89 -13.00 -21.02
CA GLY A 117 32.99 -12.58 -21.89
C GLY A 117 33.01 -11.06 -22.05
N GLY A 118 34.11 -10.52 -22.54
CA GLY A 118 34.29 -9.07 -22.74
C GLY A 118 33.34 -8.46 -23.78
N VAL A 119 33.41 -7.13 -23.89
CA VAL A 119 32.48 -6.24 -24.64
C VAL A 119 32.27 -6.64 -26.11
N VAL A 120 33.18 -7.44 -26.70
CA VAL A 120 33.14 -7.86 -28.12
C VAL A 120 33.15 -9.39 -28.28
N SER A 121 32.77 -10.17 -27.25
CA SER A 121 32.99 -11.63 -27.25
C SER A 121 31.83 -12.45 -26.69
N SER A 122 31.72 -13.71 -27.09
CA SER A 122 30.68 -14.67 -26.66
C SER A 122 31.23 -15.70 -25.65
N HIS A 123 30.46 -16.72 -25.25
CA HIS A 123 31.02 -17.84 -24.46
C HIS A 123 32.15 -18.53 -25.23
N ILE A 124 31.93 -18.77 -26.52
CA ILE A 124 32.86 -19.49 -27.40
C ILE A 124 33.09 -18.68 -28.68
N ARG A 125 34.37 -18.40 -28.97
CA ARG A 125 34.79 -17.79 -30.23
C ARG A 125 35.68 -18.76 -31.02
N ILE A 126 35.35 -18.94 -32.30
CA ILE A 126 36.12 -19.77 -33.24
C ILE A 126 36.43 -18.99 -34.51
N PHE A 127 37.70 -18.97 -34.90
CA PHE A 127 38.16 -18.23 -36.08
C PHE A 127 39.53 -18.73 -36.56
N PRO A 128 39.68 -19.17 -37.82
CA PRO A 128 38.83 -20.06 -38.61
C PRO A 128 38.89 -21.53 -38.11
N GLY A 129 37.99 -22.41 -38.59
CA GLY A 129 38.04 -23.85 -38.31
C GLY A 129 36.81 -24.65 -38.75
N LYS A 130 36.85 -25.99 -38.65
CA LYS A 130 35.65 -26.84 -38.78
C LYS A 130 35.02 -27.05 -37.41
N LEU A 131 33.71 -26.87 -37.28
CA LEU A 131 32.99 -26.99 -36.00
C LEU A 131 31.84 -27.98 -36.08
N THR A 132 31.78 -28.88 -35.10
CA THR A 132 30.60 -29.71 -34.82
C THR A 132 30.16 -29.55 -33.36
N PHE A 133 28.89 -29.21 -33.17
CA PHE A 133 28.22 -29.19 -31.88
C PHE A 133 27.14 -30.25 -31.81
N TRP A 134 27.22 -31.12 -30.81
CA TRP A 134 26.22 -32.15 -30.61
C TRP A 134 25.80 -32.29 -29.15
N ASN A 135 24.49 -32.22 -28.88
CA ASN A 135 23.93 -32.42 -27.53
C ASN A 135 24.50 -31.46 -26.46
N ASN A 136 24.60 -30.17 -26.77
CA ASN A 136 25.13 -29.16 -25.83
C ASN A 136 24.03 -28.23 -25.29
N THR A 137 24.21 -27.72 -24.08
CA THR A 137 23.29 -26.76 -23.45
C THR A 137 24.00 -25.47 -23.09
N PHE A 138 23.44 -24.34 -23.52
CA PHE A 138 23.86 -22.99 -23.16
C PHE A 138 22.73 -22.29 -22.42
N TYR A 139 22.98 -21.90 -21.17
CA TYR A 139 22.01 -21.25 -20.31
C TYR A 139 22.61 -20.00 -19.66
N GLN A 140 21.90 -18.88 -19.72
CA GLN A 140 22.31 -17.62 -19.09
C GLN A 140 21.12 -17.06 -18.29
N SER A 141 21.32 -16.87 -16.99
CA SER A 141 20.36 -16.32 -16.03
C SER A 141 20.72 -14.90 -15.56
N ALA A 142 22.01 -14.54 -15.59
CA ALA A 142 22.52 -13.26 -15.11
C ALA A 142 22.99 -12.33 -16.25
N GLU A 143 22.73 -11.01 -16.14
CA GLU A 143 23.15 -10.01 -17.14
C GLU A 143 24.65 -9.68 -17.09
N SER A 144 25.23 -9.77 -15.89
CA SER A 144 26.63 -9.44 -15.65
C SER A 144 27.16 -10.15 -14.42
N GLN A 145 28.48 -10.27 -14.36
CA GLN A 145 29.21 -10.72 -13.19
C GLN A 145 30.05 -9.57 -12.65
N VAL A 146 30.06 -9.45 -11.33
CA VAL A 146 30.97 -8.54 -10.63
C VAL A 146 32.26 -9.27 -10.34
N LEU A 147 33.37 -8.74 -10.86
CA LEU A 147 34.71 -9.20 -10.56
C LEU A 147 35.35 -8.29 -9.51
N TYR A 148 36.03 -8.92 -8.56
CA TYR A 148 36.81 -8.23 -7.54
C TYR A 148 38.29 -8.37 -7.88
N ASP A 149 39.02 -7.24 -7.92
CA ASP A 149 40.48 -7.28 -7.99
C ASP A 149 41.08 -7.97 -6.73
N VAL A 150 42.30 -8.48 -6.84
CA VAL A 150 43.07 -9.20 -5.80
C VAL A 150 43.20 -8.39 -4.50
N LYS A 151 43.04 -7.05 -4.56
CA LYS A 151 43.04 -6.14 -3.40
C LYS A 151 41.65 -5.75 -2.89
N GLY A 152 40.57 -6.22 -3.52
CA GLY A 152 39.17 -5.93 -3.15
C GLY A 152 38.72 -4.48 -3.36
N LYS A 153 39.48 -3.66 -4.11
CA LYS A 153 39.28 -2.20 -4.21
C LYS A 153 38.59 -1.71 -5.50
N SER A 154 38.66 -2.43 -6.62
CA SER A 154 37.92 -2.09 -7.85
C SER A 154 36.85 -3.14 -8.19
N LYS A 155 35.76 -2.67 -8.79
CA LYS A 155 34.58 -3.45 -9.17
C LYS A 155 34.49 -3.43 -10.70
N ASP A 156 35.05 -4.44 -11.35
CA ASP A 156 34.94 -4.57 -12.80
C ASP A 156 33.67 -5.36 -13.14
N PHE A 157 32.89 -4.87 -14.09
CA PHE A 157 31.64 -5.47 -14.53
C PHE A 157 31.84 -6.11 -15.89
N VAL A 158 31.65 -7.44 -15.97
CA VAL A 158 31.67 -8.16 -17.25
C VAL A 158 30.24 -8.50 -17.61
N ALA A 159 29.77 -7.96 -18.73
CA ALA A 159 28.42 -8.17 -19.23
C ALA A 159 28.35 -9.41 -20.14
N PHE A 160 27.17 -10.04 -20.20
CA PHE A 160 26.91 -11.06 -21.21
C PHE A 160 26.83 -10.44 -22.62
N SER A 161 27.53 -11.06 -23.58
CA SER A 161 27.73 -10.53 -24.94
C SER A 161 27.41 -11.55 -26.05
N GLY A 162 27.04 -12.80 -25.72
CA GLY A 162 26.58 -13.82 -26.68
C GLY A 162 26.98 -15.25 -26.28
N PHE A 163 26.36 -16.28 -26.85
CA PHE A 163 26.74 -17.69 -26.63
C PHE A 163 27.83 -18.14 -27.60
N LEU A 164 27.65 -17.89 -28.89
CA LEU A 164 28.53 -18.45 -29.93
C LEU A 164 28.87 -17.41 -31.01
N THR A 165 30.16 -17.31 -31.33
CA THR A 165 30.66 -16.54 -32.47
C THR A 165 31.62 -17.40 -33.29
N VAL A 166 31.25 -17.66 -34.54
CA VAL A 166 32.05 -18.42 -35.50
C VAL A 166 32.25 -17.57 -36.74
N THR A 167 33.51 -17.43 -37.16
CA THR A 167 33.89 -16.55 -38.27
C THR A 167 34.85 -17.28 -39.20
N GLN A 168 34.70 -17.11 -40.51
CA GLN A 168 35.57 -17.68 -41.57
C GLN A 168 35.76 -19.21 -41.48
N SER A 169 34.71 -19.96 -41.14
CA SER A 169 34.77 -21.42 -40.94
C SER A 169 34.25 -22.17 -42.16
N GLU A 170 34.93 -23.20 -42.67
CA GLU A 170 34.48 -23.94 -43.87
C GLU A 170 33.19 -24.75 -43.62
N PHE A 171 33.07 -25.35 -42.43
CA PHE A 171 31.98 -26.25 -42.06
C PHE A 171 31.56 -26.01 -40.61
N VAL A 172 30.27 -25.79 -40.41
CA VAL A 172 29.67 -25.63 -39.09
C VAL A 172 28.38 -26.45 -39.06
N GLU A 173 28.26 -27.33 -38.06
CA GLU A 173 27.08 -28.16 -37.86
C GLU A 173 26.70 -28.15 -36.39
N ILE A 174 25.46 -27.77 -36.09
CA ILE A 174 24.91 -27.73 -34.73
C ILE A 174 23.67 -28.59 -34.69
N ARG A 175 23.68 -29.61 -33.83
CA ARG A 175 22.58 -30.56 -33.64
C ARG A 175 22.27 -30.80 -32.17
N ASN A 176 21.00 -31.05 -31.90
CA ASN A 176 20.43 -31.43 -30.60
C ASN A 176 20.89 -30.51 -29.45
N SER A 177 21.09 -29.22 -29.73
CA SER A 177 21.69 -28.28 -28.77
C SER A 177 20.70 -27.19 -28.39
N SER A 178 20.83 -26.61 -27.19
CA SER A 178 19.91 -25.58 -26.69
C SER A 178 20.62 -24.29 -26.29
N PHE A 179 20.02 -23.14 -26.61
CA PHE A 179 20.51 -21.79 -26.30
C PHE A 179 19.41 -20.98 -25.63
N ILE A 180 19.52 -20.75 -24.31
CA ILE A 180 18.45 -20.15 -23.51
C ILE A 180 18.99 -18.91 -22.78
N LEU A 181 18.46 -17.74 -23.13
CA LEU A 181 18.76 -16.46 -22.49
C LEU A 181 17.54 -15.98 -21.68
N ASP A 182 17.66 -15.94 -20.35
CA ASP A 182 16.66 -15.35 -19.44
C ASP A 182 16.80 -13.83 -19.17
N PRO A 183 18.00 -13.25 -19.04
CA PRO A 183 18.16 -11.85 -18.63
C PRO A 183 17.71 -10.84 -19.69
N PHE A 184 17.12 -9.72 -19.28
CA PHE A 184 16.55 -8.72 -20.18
C PHE A 184 17.57 -7.64 -20.55
N SER A 185 17.95 -7.55 -21.83
CA SER A 185 18.83 -6.47 -22.34
C SER A 185 18.04 -5.39 -23.10
N ALA A 186 18.27 -4.12 -22.75
CA ALA A 186 17.63 -2.98 -23.41
C ALA A 186 18.13 -2.72 -24.85
N GLU A 187 19.38 -3.10 -25.14
CA GLU A 187 20.04 -2.85 -26.45
C GLU A 187 19.79 -3.97 -27.46
N GLY A 188 19.08 -5.03 -27.07
CA GLY A 188 19.13 -6.31 -27.80
C GLY A 188 20.52 -6.95 -27.69
N LYS A 189 20.62 -8.25 -27.92
CA LYS A 189 21.91 -8.97 -27.91
C LYS A 189 21.94 -9.96 -29.06
N ALA A 190 23.07 -10.03 -29.75
CA ALA A 190 23.36 -11.13 -30.65
C ALA A 190 23.70 -12.36 -29.79
N ILE A 191 22.94 -13.44 -29.96
CA ILE A 191 23.08 -14.66 -29.18
C ILE A 191 23.97 -15.66 -29.92
N VAL A 192 23.75 -15.81 -31.22
CA VAL A 192 24.50 -16.73 -32.09
C VAL A 192 24.86 -15.99 -33.38
N VAL A 193 26.15 -16.01 -33.73
CA VAL A 193 26.69 -15.42 -34.96
C VAL A 193 27.58 -16.47 -35.64
N VAL A 194 27.22 -16.84 -36.86
CA VAL A 194 28.02 -17.75 -37.71
C VAL A 194 28.19 -17.10 -39.08
N GLU A 195 29.42 -16.81 -39.47
CA GLU A 195 29.75 -16.13 -40.72
C GLU A 195 30.72 -16.95 -41.58
N GLY A 196 30.36 -17.14 -42.85
CA GLY A 196 31.24 -17.71 -43.88
C GLY A 196 31.26 -19.24 -43.93
N ALA A 197 30.25 -19.91 -43.35
CA ALA A 197 30.15 -21.37 -43.29
C ALA A 197 29.36 -21.99 -44.45
N GLY A 198 29.57 -23.29 -44.73
CA GLY A 198 28.73 -24.04 -45.65
C GLY A 198 27.25 -24.08 -45.22
N GLU A 199 26.38 -24.51 -46.12
CA GLU A 199 24.93 -24.61 -45.85
C GLU A 199 24.61 -25.67 -44.78
N GLY A 200 23.48 -25.49 -44.08
CA GLY A 200 22.95 -26.50 -43.15
C GLY A 200 23.49 -26.39 -41.71
N ILE A 201 23.75 -25.17 -41.25
CA ILE A 201 24.34 -24.88 -39.93
C ILE A 201 23.46 -25.39 -38.78
N LEU A 202 22.14 -25.23 -38.89
CA LEU A 202 21.17 -25.56 -37.84
C LEU A 202 20.18 -26.62 -38.34
N ASP A 203 19.85 -27.59 -37.49
CA ASP A 203 18.72 -28.50 -37.73
C ASP A 203 17.53 -28.18 -36.81
N ASP A 204 16.38 -28.81 -37.07
CA ASP A 204 15.16 -28.61 -36.26
C ASP A 204 15.30 -29.08 -34.80
N SER A 205 16.36 -29.84 -34.46
CA SER A 205 16.61 -30.29 -33.09
C SER A 205 17.31 -29.23 -32.23
N VAL A 206 17.83 -28.15 -32.83
CA VAL A 206 18.42 -27.02 -32.09
C VAL A 206 17.32 -26.13 -31.51
N GLN A 207 17.34 -25.86 -30.21
CA GLN A 207 16.36 -24.99 -29.54
C GLN A 207 16.96 -23.65 -29.14
N ILE A 208 16.28 -22.54 -29.46
CA ILE A 208 16.74 -21.20 -29.11
C ILE A 208 15.60 -20.44 -28.43
N ALA A 209 15.86 -19.85 -27.27
CA ALA A 209 14.89 -19.10 -26.49
C ALA A 209 15.44 -17.74 -26.02
N SER A 210 14.62 -16.70 -26.20
CA SER A 210 14.95 -15.33 -25.76
C SER A 210 14.39 -15.00 -24.37
N PRO A 211 14.74 -13.84 -23.80
CA PRO A 211 14.10 -13.31 -22.59
C PRO A 211 12.61 -13.04 -22.80
N ILE A 212 11.87 -12.98 -21.70
CA ILE A 212 10.47 -12.49 -21.73
C ILE A 212 10.44 -11.05 -22.25
N ASN A 213 9.39 -10.68 -22.98
CA ASN A 213 9.22 -9.36 -23.58
C ASN A 213 10.20 -9.05 -24.75
N THR A 214 10.82 -10.08 -25.32
CA THR A 214 11.71 -9.95 -26.48
C THR A 214 11.33 -10.95 -27.58
N LYS A 215 11.50 -10.52 -28.83
CA LYS A 215 11.38 -11.33 -30.03
C LYS A 215 12.76 -11.89 -30.40
N LEU A 216 12.77 -13.05 -31.05
CA LEU A 216 13.95 -13.54 -31.76
C LEU A 216 13.90 -13.01 -33.20
N ASN A 217 14.99 -12.39 -33.63
CA ASN A 217 15.20 -11.95 -35.00
C ASN A 217 16.35 -12.76 -35.59
N MET A 218 16.06 -13.52 -36.64
CA MET A 218 17.04 -14.33 -37.37
C MET A 218 17.25 -13.72 -38.75
N ARG A 219 18.50 -13.44 -39.10
CA ARG A 219 18.91 -13.10 -40.46
C ARG A 219 19.73 -14.25 -41.03
N ARG A 220 19.26 -14.79 -42.14
CA ARG A 220 19.94 -15.83 -42.93
C ARG A 220 20.28 -15.23 -44.29
N ILE A 221 21.55 -15.15 -44.62
CA ILE A 221 22.02 -14.65 -45.90
C ILE A 221 22.90 -15.73 -46.52
N GLN A 222 22.58 -16.12 -47.75
CA GLN A 222 23.39 -17.03 -48.54
C GLN A 222 24.11 -16.22 -49.62
N THR A 223 25.42 -16.38 -49.73
CA THR A 223 26.25 -15.69 -50.70
C THR A 223 27.02 -16.71 -51.52
N TYR A 224 26.80 -16.69 -52.83
CA TYR A 224 27.52 -17.55 -53.75
C TYR A 224 28.86 -16.91 -54.13
N THR A 225 29.96 -17.61 -53.91
CA THR A 225 31.29 -17.14 -54.28
C THR A 225 31.74 -17.77 -55.59
N HIS A 226 31.63 -17.02 -56.70
CA HIS A 226 31.99 -17.48 -58.04
C HIS A 226 33.44 -17.95 -58.18
N HIS A 227 34.36 -17.41 -57.37
CA HIS A 227 35.78 -17.78 -57.40
C HIS A 227 36.08 -19.12 -56.72
N GLU A 228 35.26 -19.55 -55.75
CA GLU A 228 35.49 -20.78 -54.98
C GLU A 228 34.48 -21.90 -55.34
N GLY A 229 33.40 -21.57 -56.06
CA GLY A 229 32.35 -22.52 -56.41
C GLY A 229 31.51 -22.98 -55.21
N VAL A 230 31.58 -22.26 -54.07
CA VAL A 230 30.94 -22.61 -52.80
C VAL A 230 29.92 -21.55 -52.38
N THR A 231 28.77 -22.00 -51.86
CA THR A 231 27.80 -21.14 -51.17
C THR A 231 28.20 -20.98 -49.71
N LYS A 232 28.33 -19.74 -49.26
CA LYS A 232 28.58 -19.39 -47.86
C LYS A 232 27.30 -18.85 -47.22
N GLU A 233 27.02 -19.27 -46.00
CA GLU A 233 25.87 -18.89 -45.20
C GLU A 233 26.32 -18.01 -44.02
N LEU A 234 25.57 -16.93 -43.80
CA LEU A 234 25.62 -16.07 -42.62
C LEU A 234 24.32 -16.29 -41.83
N VAL A 235 24.46 -16.74 -40.58
CA VAL A 235 23.36 -16.86 -39.62
C VAL A 235 23.62 -15.91 -38.46
N TRP A 236 22.70 -14.95 -38.31
CA TRP A 236 22.73 -13.98 -37.22
C TRP A 236 21.42 -14.06 -36.44
N ILE A 237 21.51 -14.42 -35.16
CA ILE A 237 20.35 -14.54 -34.27
C ILE A 237 20.51 -13.53 -33.14
N SER A 238 19.57 -12.59 -33.08
CA SER A 238 19.56 -11.54 -32.07
C SER A 238 18.21 -11.40 -31.38
N THR A 239 18.23 -10.81 -30.19
CA THR A 239 17.00 -10.42 -29.48
C THR A 239 16.60 -9.00 -29.81
N GLU A 240 15.30 -8.79 -29.96
CA GLU A 240 14.70 -7.48 -30.18
C GLU A 240 13.63 -7.25 -29.12
N ARG A 241 13.70 -6.13 -28.40
CA ARG A 241 12.71 -5.82 -27.35
C ARG A 241 11.39 -5.35 -27.95
N CYS A 242 10.30 -5.58 -27.23
CA CYS A 242 9.06 -4.88 -27.53
C CYS A 242 9.25 -3.34 -27.43
N PRO A 243 8.66 -2.54 -28.34
CA PRO A 243 8.73 -1.07 -28.28
C PRO A 243 8.30 -0.50 -26.93
N VAL A 244 8.84 0.66 -26.56
CA VAL A 244 8.45 1.36 -25.32
C VAL A 244 6.93 1.59 -25.31
N GLY A 245 6.28 1.27 -24.18
CA GLY A 245 4.82 1.35 -24.07
C GLY A 245 4.08 0.10 -24.56
N THR A 246 4.81 -0.95 -24.94
CA THR A 246 4.23 -2.27 -25.25
C THR A 246 4.87 -3.37 -24.40
N TYR A 247 4.18 -4.50 -24.28
CA TYR A 247 4.64 -5.65 -23.49
C TYR A 247 4.29 -6.99 -24.13
N SER A 248 5.01 -8.03 -23.73
CA SER A 248 4.66 -9.42 -23.93
C SER A 248 5.08 -10.23 -22.71
N ILE A 249 4.21 -11.16 -22.29
CA ILE A 249 4.51 -12.13 -21.22
C ILE A 249 5.09 -13.44 -21.77
N ARG A 250 5.22 -13.54 -23.10
CA ARG A 250 5.88 -14.65 -23.77
C ARG A 250 7.35 -14.33 -24.06
N ARG A 251 8.09 -15.39 -24.33
CA ARG A 251 9.45 -15.34 -24.86
C ARG A 251 9.47 -15.92 -26.28
N GLY A 252 10.39 -15.45 -27.10
CA GLY A 252 10.61 -16.00 -28.43
C GLY A 252 11.20 -17.39 -28.32
N LYS A 253 10.66 -18.34 -29.07
CA LYS A 253 11.23 -19.70 -29.20
C LYS A 253 11.32 -20.11 -30.65
N GLN A 254 12.45 -20.74 -30.99
CA GLN A 254 12.78 -21.21 -32.33
C GLN A 254 13.38 -22.62 -32.26
N SER A 255 13.09 -23.44 -33.26
CA SER A 255 13.65 -24.77 -33.49
C SER A 255 14.37 -24.76 -34.82
N GLY A 256 15.70 -24.89 -34.84
CA GLY A 256 16.50 -24.73 -36.06
C GLY A 256 16.25 -23.37 -36.73
N TYR A 257 15.75 -23.40 -37.96
CA TYR A 257 15.32 -22.21 -38.72
C TYR A 257 13.84 -21.84 -38.51
N SER A 258 13.07 -22.70 -37.85
CA SER A 258 11.61 -22.60 -37.73
C SER A 258 11.18 -21.90 -36.44
N VAL A 259 10.47 -20.77 -36.53
CA VAL A 259 9.89 -20.08 -35.37
C VAL A 259 8.75 -20.90 -34.79
N LYS A 260 8.84 -21.28 -33.51
CA LYS A 260 7.81 -22.08 -32.82
C LYS A 260 6.82 -21.22 -32.04
N GLU A 261 7.29 -20.14 -31.41
CA GLU A 261 6.46 -19.28 -30.58
C GLU A 261 6.67 -17.81 -30.99
N LEU A 262 5.64 -17.25 -31.64
CA LEU A 262 5.65 -15.85 -32.08
C LEU A 262 5.31 -14.92 -30.92
N VAL A 263 6.12 -13.88 -30.74
CA VAL A 263 5.92 -12.89 -29.68
C VAL A 263 5.21 -11.67 -30.24
N ASN A 264 3.94 -11.51 -29.85
CA ASN A 264 3.16 -10.31 -30.11
C ASN A 264 3.34 -9.30 -28.96
N CYS A 265 3.53 -8.04 -29.32
CA CYS A 265 3.65 -6.94 -28.35
C CYS A 265 2.31 -6.22 -28.25
N TYR A 266 1.72 -6.20 -27.06
CA TYR A 266 0.43 -5.54 -26.77
C TYR A 266 0.68 -4.18 -26.13
N ARG A 267 -0.27 -3.24 -26.25
CA ARG A 267 -0.18 -1.93 -25.56
C ARG A 267 -0.14 -2.13 -24.06
N CYS A 268 0.69 -1.35 -23.36
CA CYS A 268 0.82 -1.42 -21.91
C CYS A 268 -0.55 -1.17 -21.24
N PRO A 269 -1.01 -2.08 -20.35
CA PRO A 269 -2.29 -1.93 -19.67
C PRO A 269 -2.21 -0.80 -18.64
N VAL A 270 -3.35 -0.18 -18.35
CA VAL A 270 -3.48 0.83 -17.29
C VAL A 270 -3.06 0.19 -15.96
N GLY A 271 -2.23 0.88 -15.17
CA GLY A 271 -1.66 0.34 -13.92
C GLY A 271 -0.42 -0.55 -14.11
N GLY A 272 -0.01 -0.81 -15.35
CA GLY A 272 1.27 -1.46 -15.69
C GLY A 272 2.39 -0.47 -15.98
N ASN A 273 3.63 -0.89 -15.72
CA ASN A 273 4.84 -0.21 -16.15
C ASN A 273 5.59 -1.12 -17.14
N CYS A 274 5.71 -0.65 -18.38
CA CYS A 274 6.33 -1.39 -19.48
C CYS A 274 7.63 -0.73 -19.98
N SER A 275 8.38 -0.03 -19.11
CA SER A 275 9.68 0.55 -19.48
C SER A 275 10.78 -0.50 -19.71
N SER A 276 10.69 -1.67 -19.05
CA SER A 276 11.61 -2.81 -19.23
C SER A 276 10.82 -4.09 -19.46
N SER A 277 10.69 -4.96 -18.47
CA SER A 277 9.68 -6.02 -18.41
C SER A 277 8.36 -5.50 -17.84
N LEU A 278 7.26 -6.23 -18.06
CA LEU A 278 5.98 -5.89 -17.44
C LEU A 278 6.13 -5.89 -15.90
N ALA A 279 5.85 -4.74 -15.29
CA ALA A 279 5.84 -4.54 -13.85
C ALA A 279 4.55 -3.84 -13.43
N ALA A 280 4.18 -3.96 -12.16
CA ALA A 280 3.07 -3.19 -11.60
C ALA A 280 3.50 -1.75 -11.31
N GLN A 281 2.63 -0.78 -11.58
CA GLN A 281 2.75 0.56 -11.02
C GLN A 281 2.52 0.54 -9.50
N PRO A 282 2.95 1.59 -8.76
CA PRO A 282 2.72 1.67 -7.32
C PRO A 282 1.24 1.43 -6.97
N ASN A 283 0.99 0.54 -6.00
CA ASN A 283 -0.35 0.19 -5.51
C ASN A 283 -1.28 -0.53 -6.52
N PHE A 284 -0.72 -1.08 -7.60
CA PHE A 284 -1.43 -1.96 -8.53
C PHE A 284 -0.99 -3.42 -8.36
N TRP A 285 -1.93 -4.33 -8.61
CA TRP A 285 -1.69 -5.77 -8.67
C TRP A 285 -2.17 -6.32 -10.01
N GLY A 286 -1.36 -7.16 -10.65
CA GLY A 286 -1.65 -7.69 -11.99
C GLY A 286 -2.20 -9.11 -11.95
N TYR A 287 -3.13 -9.42 -12.86
CA TYR A 287 -3.68 -10.77 -13.07
C TYR A 287 -3.84 -11.07 -14.56
N PRO A 288 -3.71 -12.35 -14.97
CA PRO A 288 -3.91 -12.73 -16.36
C PRO A 288 -5.40 -12.70 -16.71
N VAL A 289 -5.77 -12.04 -17.80
CA VAL A 289 -7.13 -12.09 -18.37
C VAL A 289 -7.23 -13.25 -19.35
N ASN A 290 -6.26 -13.32 -20.27
CA ASN A 290 -6.10 -14.43 -21.22
C ASN A 290 -4.69 -15.01 -21.10
N LYS A 291 -4.36 -16.01 -21.93
CA LYS A 291 -3.00 -16.57 -22.02
C LYS A 291 -1.92 -15.53 -22.39
N ASP A 292 -2.32 -14.40 -22.99
CA ASP A 292 -1.41 -13.39 -23.55
C ASP A 292 -1.60 -11.99 -22.97
N SER A 293 -2.70 -11.73 -22.26
CA SER A 293 -3.06 -10.40 -21.77
C SER A 293 -3.16 -10.34 -20.25
N VAL A 294 -2.66 -9.25 -19.69
CA VAL A 294 -2.65 -8.96 -18.26
C VAL A 294 -3.44 -7.69 -18.01
N SER A 295 -4.24 -7.69 -16.94
CA SER A 295 -4.91 -6.51 -16.42
C SER A 295 -4.41 -6.19 -15.03
N PHE A 296 -4.45 -4.92 -14.65
CA PHE A 296 -4.05 -4.47 -13.32
C PHE A 296 -5.23 -3.85 -12.60
N GLN A 297 -5.29 -4.13 -11.30
CA GLN A 297 -6.30 -3.60 -10.40
C GLN A 297 -5.63 -2.93 -9.22
N LEU A 298 -6.23 -1.85 -8.72
CA LEU A 298 -5.80 -1.21 -7.48
C LEU A 298 -5.97 -2.20 -6.32
N CYS A 299 -4.91 -2.38 -5.53
CA CYS A 299 -4.98 -3.15 -4.30
C CYS A 299 -5.22 -2.24 -3.09
N PRO A 300 -5.64 -2.81 -1.95
CA PRO A 300 -5.73 -2.07 -0.72
C PRO A 300 -4.40 -1.42 -0.35
N GLU A 301 -4.46 -0.22 0.21
CA GLU A 301 -3.25 0.57 0.51
C GLU A 301 -2.28 -0.21 1.41
N GLY A 302 -1.02 -0.32 0.98
CA GLY A 302 0.02 -1.03 1.72
C GLY A 302 -0.04 -2.56 1.62
N TYR A 303 -0.75 -3.09 0.62
CA TYR A 303 -0.75 -4.51 0.28
C TYR A 303 0.17 -4.82 -0.91
N CYS A 304 0.21 -3.94 -1.91
CA CYS A 304 1.10 -4.10 -3.07
C CYS A 304 2.49 -3.54 -2.85
N CYS A 305 3.41 -4.07 -3.64
CA CYS A 305 4.77 -3.61 -3.79
C CYS A 305 4.81 -2.11 -4.13
N LEU A 306 5.65 -1.39 -3.38
CA LEU A 306 6.02 -0.02 -3.65
C LEU A 306 7.44 -0.06 -4.25
N PRO A 307 7.68 0.55 -5.42
CA PRO A 307 9.00 0.51 -6.04
C PRO A 307 10.03 1.19 -5.11
N SER A 308 11.05 0.44 -4.71
CA SER A 308 12.25 0.93 -4.04
C SER A 308 13.46 0.71 -4.96
N VAL A 309 14.61 1.32 -4.64
CA VAL A 309 15.85 1.17 -5.42
C VAL A 309 16.22 -0.31 -5.63
N ASP A 310 15.88 -1.17 -4.68
CA ASP A 310 16.18 -2.61 -4.71
C ASP A 310 15.01 -3.51 -5.19
N ASN A 311 13.75 -3.04 -5.12
CA ASN A 311 12.57 -3.85 -5.47
C ASN A 311 11.89 -3.38 -6.76
N LYS A 312 12.22 -4.05 -7.87
CA LYS A 312 11.43 -3.97 -9.12
C LYS A 312 10.18 -4.83 -8.94
N CYS A 313 8.99 -4.22 -8.89
CA CYS A 313 7.70 -4.93 -8.74
C CYS A 313 7.31 -5.70 -10.03
N SER A 314 8.16 -6.65 -10.45
CA SER A 314 8.01 -7.41 -11.69
C SER A 314 6.78 -8.31 -11.66
N TYR A 315 6.10 -8.40 -12.79
CA TYR A 315 5.00 -9.34 -12.97
C TYR A 315 5.51 -10.69 -13.52
N ASN A 316 5.16 -11.77 -12.84
CA ASN A 316 5.36 -13.14 -13.33
C ASN A 316 4.00 -13.85 -13.45
N ASN A 317 3.73 -14.40 -14.63
CA ASN A 317 2.49 -15.12 -14.94
C ASN A 317 2.34 -16.43 -14.15
N ASN A 318 3.42 -17.19 -13.94
CA ASN A 318 3.35 -18.48 -13.23
C ASN A 318 3.15 -18.31 -11.72
N SER A 319 3.51 -17.15 -11.17
CA SER A 319 3.44 -16.86 -9.73
C SER A 319 2.72 -15.54 -9.47
N TYR A 320 1.69 -15.20 -10.25
CA TYR A 320 1.02 -13.90 -10.18
C TYR A 320 0.39 -13.60 -8.81
N LEU A 321 0.01 -14.63 -8.04
CA LEU A 321 -0.46 -14.52 -6.66
C LEU A 321 0.62 -14.04 -5.66
N HIS A 322 1.89 -14.06 -6.05
CA HIS A 322 3.01 -13.51 -5.28
C HIS A 322 3.58 -12.23 -5.92
N SER A 323 3.38 -12.07 -7.23
CA SER A 323 3.86 -10.94 -8.01
C SER A 323 3.20 -9.63 -7.55
N GLY A 324 4.01 -8.60 -7.33
CA GLY A 324 3.51 -7.27 -6.96
C GLY A 324 3.00 -7.14 -5.53
N CYS A 325 3.25 -8.10 -4.64
CA CYS A 325 2.84 -8.02 -3.22
C CYS A 325 3.94 -7.48 -2.30
N GLN A 326 3.55 -6.76 -1.25
CA GLN A 326 4.47 -6.20 -0.26
C GLN A 326 4.88 -7.26 0.79
N GLY A 327 6.18 -7.48 0.95
CA GLY A 327 6.76 -8.29 2.02
C GLY A 327 6.28 -9.75 2.03
N ASN A 328 5.57 -10.15 3.09
CA ASN A 328 5.10 -11.52 3.30
C ASN A 328 3.63 -11.73 2.92
N ARG A 329 3.11 -10.90 2.00
CA ARG A 329 1.77 -11.04 1.43
C ARG A 329 1.73 -11.96 0.21
N THR A 330 0.54 -12.47 -0.09
CA THR A 330 0.21 -13.31 -1.24
C THR A 330 -1.30 -13.31 -1.50
N GLY A 331 -1.78 -14.08 -2.49
CA GLY A 331 -3.18 -14.21 -2.86
C GLY A 331 -3.65 -13.09 -3.79
N ILE A 332 -4.92 -13.17 -4.15
CA ILE A 332 -5.58 -12.17 -5.01
C ILE A 332 -5.54 -10.80 -4.31
N LEU A 333 -5.17 -9.75 -5.04
CA LEU A 333 -4.93 -8.39 -4.50
C LEU A 333 -3.97 -8.34 -3.29
N CYS A 334 -3.11 -9.35 -3.14
CA CYS A 334 -2.19 -9.49 -1.99
C CYS A 334 -2.90 -9.53 -0.62
N GLY A 335 -4.19 -9.93 -0.62
CA GLY A 335 -5.05 -9.94 0.57
C GLY A 335 -4.57 -10.87 1.68
N GLN A 336 -3.87 -11.95 1.33
CA GLN A 336 -3.48 -13.01 2.26
C GLN A 336 -2.05 -12.82 2.78
N CYS A 337 -1.80 -13.33 3.98
CA CYS A 337 -0.45 -13.51 4.49
C CYS A 337 0.09 -14.90 4.11
N LYS A 338 1.40 -15.00 3.88
CA LYS A 338 2.08 -16.29 3.68
C LYS A 338 1.87 -17.22 4.88
N GLN A 339 2.07 -18.52 4.68
CA GLN A 339 1.95 -19.52 5.73
C GLN A 339 2.82 -19.17 6.95
N ASN A 340 2.28 -19.34 8.17
CA ASN A 340 2.88 -18.94 9.46
C ASN A 340 2.95 -17.43 9.74
N PHE A 341 2.40 -16.60 8.87
CA PHE A 341 2.22 -15.18 9.09
C PHE A 341 0.75 -14.84 9.30
N ILE A 342 0.49 -13.88 10.17
CA ILE A 342 -0.84 -13.32 10.42
C ILE A 342 -0.81 -11.81 10.23
N GLU A 343 -1.94 -11.25 9.86
CA GLU A 343 -2.08 -9.82 9.66
C GLU A 343 -2.06 -9.09 11.02
N GLY A 344 -1.33 -8.00 11.12
CA GLY A 344 -1.38 -7.13 12.31
C GLY A 344 -2.77 -6.52 12.53
N LEU A 345 -3.14 -6.27 13.80
CA LEU A 345 -4.49 -5.76 14.15
C LEU A 345 -4.72 -4.34 13.63
N PHE A 346 -3.68 -3.49 13.67
CA PHE A 346 -3.76 -2.08 13.26
C PHE A 346 -2.82 -1.73 12.09
N THR A 347 -2.12 -2.73 11.55
CA THR A 347 -1.17 -2.55 10.44
C THR A 347 -1.61 -3.39 9.24
N THR A 348 -1.05 -3.10 8.07
CA THR A 348 -1.21 -3.92 6.85
C THR A 348 -0.04 -4.89 6.67
N GLU A 349 0.84 -5.03 7.66
CA GLU A 349 2.00 -5.90 7.58
C GLU A 349 1.66 -7.31 8.09
N CYS A 350 2.24 -8.31 7.42
CA CYS A 350 2.15 -9.70 7.85
C CYS A 350 3.28 -10.01 8.84
N VAL A 351 2.92 -10.29 10.08
CA VAL A 351 3.83 -10.59 11.19
C VAL A 351 3.87 -12.09 11.42
N ARG A 352 5.02 -12.65 11.81
CA ARG A 352 5.09 -14.07 12.19
C ARG A 352 4.22 -14.31 13.43
N ALA A 353 3.39 -15.35 13.38
CA ALA A 353 2.49 -15.68 14.49
C ALA A 353 3.23 -15.89 15.83
N LYS A 354 4.48 -16.38 15.80
CA LYS A 354 5.32 -16.58 16.99
C LYS A 354 5.81 -15.28 17.64
N ASP A 355 5.92 -14.20 16.88
CA ASP A 355 6.46 -12.91 17.35
C ASP A 355 5.36 -12.06 18.03
N CYS A 356 4.14 -12.59 18.15
CA CYS A 356 2.97 -11.90 18.69
C CYS A 356 2.90 -12.04 20.22
N THR A 357 3.34 -11.02 20.96
CA THR A 357 3.46 -11.08 22.43
C THR A 357 2.63 -10.04 23.19
N HIS A 358 1.94 -9.15 22.49
CA HIS A 358 1.33 -7.95 23.10
C HIS A 358 -0.21 -8.03 23.19
N HIS A 359 -0.75 -8.56 24.28
CA HIS A 359 -2.20 -8.60 24.57
C HIS A 359 -2.75 -7.38 25.35
N TRP A 360 -1.88 -6.47 25.80
CA TRP A 360 -2.25 -5.29 26.60
C TRP A 360 -3.18 -4.32 25.86
N TYR A 361 -3.29 -4.42 24.53
CA TYR A 361 -4.14 -3.54 23.71
C TYR A 361 -5.61 -3.60 24.13
N LEU A 362 -6.10 -4.73 24.64
CA LEU A 362 -7.48 -4.85 25.14
C LEU A 362 -7.70 -3.96 26.37
N VAL A 363 -6.73 -3.93 27.29
CA VAL A 363 -6.78 -3.08 28.48
C VAL A 363 -6.84 -1.61 28.08
N VAL A 364 -5.99 -1.20 27.12
CA VAL A 364 -5.99 0.17 26.62
C VAL A 364 -7.26 0.49 25.85
N PHE A 365 -7.81 -0.45 25.07
CA PHE A 365 -9.09 -0.28 24.39
C PHE A 365 -10.25 -0.03 25.39
N PHE A 366 -10.36 -0.87 26.42
CA PHE A 366 -11.39 -0.70 27.45
C PHE A 366 -11.19 0.58 28.26
N ALA A 367 -9.96 0.94 28.58
CA ALA A 367 -9.65 2.20 29.27
C ALA A 367 -10.05 3.43 28.44
N LEU A 368 -9.67 3.47 27.16
CA LEU A 368 -10.01 4.59 26.26
C LEU A 368 -11.52 4.72 26.04
N THR A 369 -12.22 3.61 25.81
CA THR A 369 -13.68 3.62 25.62
C THR A 369 -14.43 4.02 26.90
N SER A 370 -13.95 3.60 28.07
CA SER A 370 -14.50 4.02 29.36
C SER A 370 -14.30 5.52 29.62
N LEU A 371 -13.08 6.04 29.38
CA LEU A 371 -12.78 7.47 29.49
C LEU A 371 -13.62 8.31 28.53
N PHE A 372 -13.82 7.83 27.31
CA PHE A 372 -14.66 8.52 26.32
C PHE A 372 -16.14 8.52 26.73
N ALA A 373 -16.66 7.39 27.23
CA ALA A 373 -18.02 7.33 27.77
C ALA A 373 -18.20 8.28 28.96
N LEU A 374 -17.20 8.37 29.85
CA LEU A 374 -17.20 9.30 30.97
C LEU A 374 -17.21 10.76 30.50
N TYR A 375 -16.42 11.09 29.47
CA TYR A 375 -16.41 12.40 28.85
C TYR A 375 -17.80 12.81 28.32
N LEU A 376 -18.47 11.92 27.58
CA LEU A 376 -19.81 12.18 27.04
C LEU A 376 -20.87 12.42 28.15
N VAL A 377 -20.74 11.75 29.30
CA VAL A 377 -21.66 11.93 30.43
C VAL A 377 -21.40 13.24 31.19
N ILE A 378 -20.13 13.62 31.37
CA ILE A 378 -19.77 14.82 32.15
C ILE A 378 -20.00 16.11 31.34
N LYS A 379 -19.93 16.05 30.00
CA LYS A 379 -20.06 17.22 29.11
C LYS A 379 -19.24 18.43 29.54
N ASN A 380 -18.07 18.24 30.16
CA ASN A 380 -17.19 19.38 30.42
C ASN A 380 -16.65 19.85 29.06
N PRO A 381 -16.83 21.11 28.66
CA PRO A 381 -16.25 21.63 27.43
C PRO A 381 -14.73 21.52 27.54
N VAL A 382 -14.16 20.46 26.95
CA VAL A 382 -12.72 20.13 27.12
C VAL A 382 -11.85 21.28 26.68
N PHE A 383 -12.23 22.02 25.64
CA PHE A 383 -11.50 23.20 25.18
C PHE A 383 -11.61 24.40 26.13
N GLU A 384 -12.75 24.58 26.77
CA GLU A 384 -12.93 25.62 27.78
C GLU A 384 -12.16 25.24 29.05
N ALA A 385 -12.36 24.02 29.58
CA ALA A 385 -11.59 23.48 30.69
C ALA A 385 -10.06 23.47 30.42
N MET A 386 -9.64 23.16 29.19
CA MET A 386 -8.24 23.26 28.74
C MET A 386 -7.77 24.70 28.61
N GLY A 387 -8.62 25.61 28.12
CA GLY A 387 -8.35 27.05 28.02
C GLY A 387 -8.22 27.69 29.40
N GLU A 388 -9.09 27.33 30.35
CA GLU A 388 -8.99 27.69 31.76
C GLU A 388 -7.70 27.15 32.38
N GLN A 389 -7.35 25.91 32.02
CA GLN A 389 -6.09 25.28 32.39
C GLN A 389 -4.87 25.94 31.76
N LEU A 390 -4.97 26.52 30.57
CA LEU A 390 -3.91 27.25 29.89
C LEU A 390 -3.74 28.64 30.49
N THR A 391 -4.84 29.36 30.71
CA THR A 391 -4.90 30.76 31.17
C THR A 391 -4.93 30.89 32.70
N TRP A 392 -4.58 29.83 33.43
CA TRP A 392 -4.62 29.80 34.90
C TRP A 392 -3.78 30.90 35.58
N PHE A 393 -2.81 31.48 34.88
CA PHE A 393 -1.98 32.59 35.32
C PHE A 393 -2.62 33.98 35.11
N ILE A 394 -3.70 34.07 34.35
CA ILE A 394 -4.46 35.32 34.09
C ILE A 394 -5.55 35.45 35.15
N ARG A 395 -5.51 36.53 35.95
CA ARG A 395 -6.51 36.81 36.97
C ARG A 395 -7.83 37.22 36.30
N ARG A 396 -8.83 36.34 36.27
CA ARG A 396 -10.18 36.67 35.80
C ARG A 396 -10.84 37.66 36.78
N ARG A 397 -11.25 38.81 36.25
CA ARG A 397 -12.20 39.73 36.91
C ARG A 397 -13.57 39.08 36.78
N ALA A 398 -14.33 39.03 37.87
CA ALA A 398 -15.71 38.53 37.86
C ALA A 398 -16.58 39.54 37.11
N GLU A 399 -16.72 39.34 35.80
CA GLU A 399 -17.81 39.93 35.02
C GLU A 399 -18.74 38.80 34.60
N ASP A 400 -19.96 38.91 35.10
CA ASP A 400 -21.10 38.06 34.86
C ASP A 400 -21.51 38.21 33.39
N ASN A 401 -21.11 37.24 32.56
CA ASN A 401 -21.74 36.93 31.28
C ASN A 401 -21.23 35.56 30.86
N ASP A 402 -22.07 34.55 31.05
CA ASP A 402 -21.90 33.19 30.54
C ASP A 402 -21.84 33.20 28.99
N GLN A 403 -20.69 33.57 28.44
CA GLN A 403 -20.30 33.24 27.07
C GLN A 403 -19.67 31.85 27.09
N VAL A 404 -20.53 30.83 27.15
CA VAL A 404 -20.14 29.44 26.91
C VAL A 404 -19.48 29.39 25.54
N ILE A 405 -18.16 29.14 25.51
CA ILE A 405 -17.41 28.98 24.27
C ILE A 405 -17.97 27.73 23.58
N GLY A 406 -18.67 27.94 22.46
CA GLY A 406 -19.22 26.87 21.65
C GLY A 406 -18.18 25.79 21.38
N SER A 407 -18.50 24.55 21.78
CA SER A 407 -17.65 23.38 21.62
C SER A 407 -17.18 23.22 20.16
N PRO A 408 -15.87 23.11 19.89
CA PRO A 408 -15.31 22.82 18.56
C PRO A 408 -15.70 21.45 17.97
N ASN A 409 -16.56 20.68 18.65
CA ASN A 409 -16.88 19.31 18.27
C ASN A 409 -17.67 19.20 16.94
N SER A 410 -18.37 20.25 16.50
CA SER A 410 -19.11 20.21 15.22
C SER A 410 -18.19 20.33 14.00
N THR A 411 -17.22 21.25 14.03
CA THR A 411 -16.27 21.50 12.92
C THR A 411 -15.28 20.34 12.73
N VAL A 412 -14.90 19.66 13.82
CA VAL A 412 -14.02 18.48 13.77
C VAL A 412 -14.73 17.25 13.17
N ARG A 413 -16.05 17.17 13.28
CA ARG A 413 -16.87 16.02 12.87
C ARG A 413 -17.15 15.96 11.36
N GLU A 414 -17.20 17.11 10.68
CA GLU A 414 -17.37 17.20 9.22
C GLU A 414 -16.05 16.95 8.47
N MET A 415 -14.91 17.43 8.98
CA MET A 415 -13.59 17.21 8.35
C MET A 415 -13.15 15.74 8.35
N ALA A 416 -13.63 14.96 9.33
CA ALA A 416 -13.27 13.56 9.49
C ALA A 416 -13.87 12.65 8.38
N GLY A 417 -14.91 13.10 7.67
CA GLY A 417 -15.50 12.40 6.52
C GLY A 417 -14.66 12.50 5.24
N VAL A 418 -13.85 13.54 5.11
CA VAL A 418 -13.09 13.84 3.87
C VAL A 418 -11.81 13.04 3.79
N LEU A 419 -11.18 12.74 4.93
CA LEU A 419 -10.04 11.80 5.01
C LEU A 419 -10.38 10.36 4.57
N THR A 420 -11.67 10.04 4.43
CA THR A 420 -12.09 8.75 3.87
C THR A 420 -12.34 8.78 2.37
N VAL A 421 -12.41 9.96 1.75
CA VAL A 421 -12.76 10.15 0.32
C VAL A 421 -11.58 10.66 -0.51
N SER A 422 -10.47 11.10 0.10
CA SER A 422 -9.23 11.40 -0.64
C SER A 422 -8.79 10.16 -1.43
N SER A 423 -8.80 10.29 -2.75
CA SER A 423 -8.36 9.26 -3.69
C SER A 423 -6.97 9.62 -4.13
N TYR A 424 -6.06 8.64 -4.10
CA TYR A 424 -4.65 8.71 -4.48
C TYR A 424 -3.69 9.16 -3.37
N GLY A 425 -2.91 8.20 -2.85
CA GLY A 425 -1.54 8.38 -2.36
C GLY A 425 -1.28 9.22 -1.10
N VAL A 426 -2.15 10.14 -0.71
CA VAL A 426 -1.90 11.12 0.36
C VAL A 426 -1.80 10.45 1.74
N LYS A 427 -2.53 9.35 1.97
CA LYS A 427 -2.41 8.57 3.22
C LYS A 427 -1.02 7.97 3.42
N ASN A 428 -0.29 7.64 2.35
CA ASN A 428 1.08 7.12 2.48
C ASN A 428 2.08 8.24 2.82
N LEU A 429 1.81 9.47 2.35
CA LEU A 429 2.60 10.65 2.67
C LEU A 429 2.35 11.12 4.11
N LEU A 430 1.10 11.02 4.59
CA LEU A 430 0.69 11.31 5.96
C LEU A 430 0.91 10.15 6.95
N ARG A 431 1.39 8.97 6.49
CA ARG A 431 1.52 7.75 7.31
C ARG A 431 2.51 7.91 8.48
N ASN A 432 3.52 8.76 8.32
CA ASN A 432 4.55 9.02 9.32
C ASN A 432 4.29 10.28 10.17
N GLU A 433 3.23 11.03 9.87
CA GLU A 433 2.92 12.30 10.53
C GLU A 433 1.89 12.11 11.66
N ILE A 434 2.00 12.91 12.73
CA ILE A 434 1.13 12.89 13.93
C ILE A 434 -0.36 13.14 13.60
N VAL A 435 -0.63 13.59 12.38
CA VAL A 435 -1.93 13.90 11.77
C VAL A 435 -2.86 12.68 11.67
N LEU A 436 -2.34 11.51 11.28
CA LEU A 436 -3.16 10.32 11.01
C LEU A 436 -3.71 9.64 12.28
N PRO A 437 -2.93 9.51 13.38
CA PRO A 437 -3.46 9.01 14.66
C PRO A 437 -4.58 9.89 15.25
N PHE A 438 -4.44 11.22 15.19
CA PHE A 438 -5.40 12.16 15.77
C PHE A 438 -6.75 12.15 15.03
N THR A 439 -6.70 12.18 13.70
CA THR A 439 -7.89 12.10 12.83
C THR A 439 -8.61 10.76 12.94
N ASN A 440 -7.88 9.67 13.16
CA ASN A 440 -8.46 8.35 13.41
C ASN A 440 -9.14 8.26 14.78
N LEU A 441 -8.55 8.83 15.84
CA LEU A 441 -9.15 8.89 17.18
C LEU A 441 -10.53 9.58 17.15
N LEU A 442 -10.63 10.70 16.45
CA LEU A 442 -11.88 11.46 16.25
C LEU A 442 -12.95 10.68 15.46
N ASN A 443 -12.52 9.73 14.64
CA ASN A 443 -13.37 8.81 13.87
C ASN A 443 -13.61 7.46 14.58
N LEU A 444 -13.26 7.35 15.87
CA LEU A 444 -13.33 6.09 16.64
C LEU A 444 -12.52 4.93 16.01
N LYS A 445 -11.50 5.25 15.21
CA LYS A 445 -10.55 4.30 14.64
C LYS A 445 -9.29 4.29 15.50
N LEU A 446 -8.90 3.12 15.97
CA LEU A 446 -7.63 2.94 16.67
C LEU A 446 -6.53 2.71 15.64
N PHE A 447 -5.42 3.42 15.82
CA PHE A 447 -4.21 3.27 15.03
C PHE A 447 -3.08 2.86 15.97
N ALA A 448 -2.22 1.92 15.55
CA ALA A 448 -0.99 1.61 16.25
C ALA A 448 0.20 1.78 15.31
N ASN A 449 1.29 2.30 15.86
CA ASN A 449 2.56 2.44 15.15
C ASN A 449 3.05 1.06 14.67
N THR A 450 3.64 1.01 13.46
CA THR A 450 4.10 -0.23 12.80
C THR A 450 5.14 -1.01 13.60
N ASN A 451 5.89 -0.32 14.47
CA ASN A 451 6.86 -0.96 15.37
C ASN A 451 6.22 -1.87 16.43
N TRP A 452 4.94 -1.65 16.76
CA TRP A 452 4.23 -2.46 17.74
C TRP A 452 3.56 -3.62 17.02
N LYS A 453 4.17 -4.81 17.12
CA LYS A 453 3.68 -6.08 16.55
C LYS A 453 2.46 -6.60 17.32
N ILE A 454 1.35 -5.88 17.24
CA ILE A 454 0.08 -6.25 17.89
C ILE A 454 -0.71 -7.13 16.93
N CYS A 455 -0.91 -8.38 17.32
CA CYS A 455 -1.66 -9.34 16.52
C CYS A 455 -3.08 -9.52 17.07
N PRO A 456 -4.07 -9.74 16.19
CA PRO A 456 -5.39 -10.17 16.62
C PRO A 456 -5.28 -11.47 17.43
N TRP A 457 -6.18 -11.65 18.41
CA TRP A 457 -6.37 -12.98 18.99
C TRP A 457 -6.75 -13.97 17.87
N PRO A 458 -6.32 -15.25 17.95
CA PRO A 458 -6.46 -16.22 16.86
C PRO A 458 -7.89 -16.40 16.30
N ILE A 459 -8.91 -16.00 17.05
CA ILE A 459 -10.34 -16.06 16.70
C ILE A 459 -10.76 -14.90 15.75
N PHE A 460 -10.00 -13.80 15.70
CA PHE A 460 -10.35 -12.61 14.93
C PHE A 460 -9.95 -12.77 13.45
N SER A 461 -10.93 -13.09 12.61
CA SER A 461 -10.79 -13.05 11.14
C SER A 461 -10.70 -11.59 10.60
N PRO A 462 -10.21 -11.37 9.37
CA PRO A 462 -10.16 -10.04 8.73
C PRO A 462 -11.51 -9.31 8.73
N ARG A 463 -12.62 -10.07 8.65
CA ARG A 463 -13.98 -9.55 8.78
C ARG A 463 -14.22 -8.86 10.12
N LEU A 464 -13.75 -9.45 11.22
CA LEU A 464 -13.91 -8.89 12.56
C LEU A 464 -13.10 -7.59 12.73
N LYS A 465 -11.94 -7.49 12.06
CA LYS A 465 -11.14 -6.24 11.99
C LYS A 465 -11.92 -5.13 11.27
N SER A 466 -12.62 -5.44 10.19
CA SER A 466 -13.45 -4.45 9.48
C SER A 466 -14.64 -3.96 10.33
N VAL A 467 -15.17 -4.80 11.21
CA VAL A 467 -16.32 -4.50 12.10
C VAL A 467 -15.89 -3.82 13.41
N PHE A 468 -14.59 -3.70 13.70
CA PHE A 468 -14.08 -3.14 14.95
C PHE A 468 -14.67 -1.76 15.34
N PRO A 469 -14.91 -0.80 14.41
CA PRO A 469 -15.57 0.46 14.77
C PRO A 469 -16.98 0.28 15.36
N LEU A 470 -17.75 -0.72 14.90
CA LEU A 470 -19.07 -1.05 15.46
C LEU A 470 -18.93 -1.58 16.90
N VAL A 471 -17.91 -2.42 17.13
CA VAL A 471 -17.59 -2.92 18.48
C VAL A 471 -17.28 -1.76 19.44
N THR A 472 -16.54 -0.74 18.98
CA THR A 472 -16.27 0.46 19.76
C THR A 472 -17.54 1.18 20.17
N VAL A 473 -18.49 1.41 19.24
CA VAL A 473 -19.77 2.08 19.54
C VAL A 473 -20.59 1.29 20.57
N VAL A 474 -20.69 -0.03 20.40
CA VAL A 474 -21.42 -0.91 21.35
C VAL A 474 -20.74 -0.89 22.72
N THR A 475 -19.41 -0.91 22.76
CA THR A 475 -18.65 -0.86 24.02
C THR A 475 -18.85 0.46 24.76
N ILE A 476 -18.91 1.59 24.05
CA ILE A 476 -19.22 2.90 24.66
C ILE A 476 -20.63 2.90 25.26
N LEU A 477 -21.64 2.39 24.53
CA LEU A 477 -23.01 2.29 25.05
C LEU A 477 -23.09 1.41 26.31
N LEU A 478 -22.34 0.30 26.34
CA LEU A 478 -22.22 -0.55 27.54
C LEU A 478 -21.55 0.19 28.70
N TRP A 479 -20.48 0.97 28.45
CA TRP A 479 -19.82 1.77 29.48
C TRP A 479 -20.74 2.85 30.05
N ILE A 480 -21.58 3.51 29.24
CA ILE A 480 -22.56 4.48 29.74
C ILE A 480 -23.51 3.82 30.75
N LEU A 481 -23.96 2.58 30.48
CA LEU A 481 -24.77 1.80 31.40
C LEU A 481 -24.00 1.48 32.70
N VAL A 482 -22.74 1.03 32.59
CA VAL A 482 -21.90 0.72 33.74
C VAL A 482 -21.66 1.97 34.60
N ILE A 483 -21.37 3.13 34.01
CA ILE A 483 -21.16 4.39 34.72
C ILE A 483 -22.45 4.83 35.45
N TYR A 484 -23.62 4.62 34.84
CA TYR A 484 -24.91 4.88 35.50
C TYR A 484 -25.10 4.01 36.76
N LEU A 485 -24.82 2.70 36.65
CA LEU A 485 -24.92 1.77 37.78
C LEU A 485 -23.92 2.13 38.88
N LEU A 486 -22.67 2.43 38.53
CA LEU A 486 -21.64 2.86 39.49
C LEU A 486 -22.02 4.16 40.20
N HIS A 487 -22.57 5.15 39.50
CA HIS A 487 -23.02 6.40 40.11
C HIS A 487 -24.20 6.17 41.07
N ARG A 488 -25.15 5.30 40.68
CA ARG A 488 -26.25 4.87 41.57
C ARG A 488 -25.71 4.20 42.84
N ASP A 489 -24.78 3.26 42.70
CA ASP A 489 -24.20 2.54 43.84
C ASP A 489 -23.38 3.46 44.75
N LEU A 490 -22.63 4.41 44.17
CA LEU A 490 -21.91 5.45 44.92
C LEU A 490 -22.84 6.39 45.70
N ASN A 491 -23.98 6.79 45.13
CA ASN A 491 -24.98 7.60 45.83
C ASN A 491 -25.63 6.83 46.98
N LYS A 492 -25.90 5.53 46.75
CA LYS A 492 -26.41 4.61 47.77
C LYS A 492 -25.40 4.44 48.92
N LEU A 493 -24.11 4.26 48.61
CA LEU A 493 -23.03 4.13 49.59
C LEU A 493 -22.80 5.43 50.38
N ARG A 494 -22.84 6.58 49.72
CA ARG A 494 -22.63 7.90 50.34
C ARG A 494 -23.85 8.45 51.07
N LYS A 495 -24.97 7.72 51.11
CA LYS A 495 -26.27 8.16 51.65
C LYS A 495 -26.68 9.56 51.15
N ARG A 496 -26.30 9.91 49.91
CA ARG A 496 -26.69 11.18 49.29
C ARG A 496 -28.07 11.00 48.66
N GLY A 497 -29.01 11.90 48.97
CA GLY A 497 -30.26 12.01 48.22
C GLY A 497 -30.03 12.84 46.94
N PRO A 498 -30.63 12.49 45.78
CA PRO A 498 -31.40 11.27 45.45
C PRO A 498 -30.53 10.04 45.11
N THR A 499 -31.08 8.83 45.35
CA THR A 499 -30.40 7.54 45.11
C THR A 499 -30.14 7.25 43.64
N PHE A 500 -30.99 7.78 42.76
CA PHE A 500 -30.81 7.68 41.30
C PHE A 500 -30.17 8.96 40.79
N PRO A 501 -29.09 8.87 40.00
CA PRO A 501 -28.50 10.04 39.38
C PRO A 501 -29.45 10.65 38.32
N PRO A 502 -29.34 11.95 38.01
CA PRO A 502 -30.16 12.59 36.99
C PRO A 502 -29.99 11.89 35.65
N ALA A 503 -31.10 11.47 35.03
CA ALA A 503 -31.05 10.65 33.83
C ALA A 503 -30.71 11.44 32.54
N GLY A 504 -30.92 12.75 32.55
CA GLY A 504 -30.70 13.65 31.39
C GLY A 504 -29.32 13.52 30.74
N PRO A 505 -28.21 13.66 31.49
CA PRO A 505 -26.85 13.52 30.95
C PRO A 505 -26.57 12.17 30.30
N TYR A 506 -27.08 11.07 30.89
CA TYR A 506 -26.91 9.72 30.34
C TYR A 506 -27.69 9.52 29.03
N PHE A 507 -28.93 10.00 28.97
CA PHE A 507 -29.72 9.95 27.74
C PHE A 507 -29.16 10.86 26.64
N GLY A 508 -28.61 12.01 27.01
CA GLY A 508 -27.84 12.88 26.10
C GLY A 508 -26.61 12.17 25.54
N ALA A 509 -25.82 11.50 26.39
CA ALA A 509 -24.65 10.73 25.98
C ALA A 509 -25.02 9.54 25.04
N VAL A 510 -26.14 8.87 25.29
CA VAL A 510 -26.66 7.81 24.39
C VAL A 510 -27.01 8.39 23.03
N LEU A 511 -27.76 9.50 22.97
CA LEU A 511 -28.11 10.17 21.72
C LEU A 511 -26.86 10.59 20.94
N GLU A 512 -25.91 11.22 21.61
CA GLU A 512 -24.65 11.66 20.99
C GLU A 512 -23.83 10.47 20.47
N THR A 513 -23.78 9.36 21.23
CA THR A 513 -23.14 8.11 20.79
C THR A 513 -23.82 7.52 19.56
N VAL A 514 -25.16 7.55 19.47
CA VAL A 514 -25.91 7.09 18.29
C VAL A 514 -25.60 7.98 17.08
N LEU A 515 -25.62 9.31 17.24
CA LEU A 515 -25.30 10.25 16.17
C LEU A 515 -23.84 10.06 15.69
N LEU A 516 -22.88 9.88 16.60
CA LEU A 516 -21.46 9.69 16.25
C LEU A 516 -21.26 8.32 15.60
N GLY A 517 -21.88 7.30 16.18
CA GLY A 517 -21.86 5.91 15.73
C GLY A 517 -22.43 5.73 14.33
N TYR A 518 -23.42 6.53 13.91
CA TYR A 518 -23.96 6.51 12.55
C TYR A 518 -22.87 6.54 11.47
N SER A 519 -21.89 7.44 11.63
CA SER A 519 -20.80 7.57 10.68
C SER A 519 -19.87 6.35 10.65
N ALA A 520 -19.62 5.74 11.81
CA ALA A 520 -18.83 4.53 11.94
C ALA A 520 -19.56 3.33 11.32
N VAL A 521 -20.88 3.23 11.50
CA VAL A 521 -21.73 2.19 10.91
C VAL A 521 -21.74 2.32 9.38
N THR A 522 -22.03 3.51 8.85
CA THR A 522 -22.05 3.79 7.40
C THR A 522 -20.71 3.48 6.76
N GLY A 523 -19.60 3.95 7.35
CA GLY A 523 -18.26 3.66 6.84
C GLY A 523 -17.89 2.18 6.89
N THR A 524 -18.36 1.44 7.90
CA THR A 524 -18.14 0.00 8.01
C THR A 524 -18.93 -0.77 6.96
N ILE A 525 -20.21 -0.42 6.75
CA ILE A 525 -21.06 -1.05 5.73
C ILE A 525 -20.47 -0.85 4.34
N VAL A 526 -20.04 0.37 3.99
CA VAL A 526 -19.40 0.61 2.68
C VAL A 526 -18.14 -0.24 2.50
N ARG A 527 -17.30 -0.39 3.54
CA ARG A 527 -16.12 -1.28 3.48
C ARG A 527 -16.49 -2.74 3.29
N LEU A 528 -17.55 -3.21 3.94
CA LEU A 528 -18.04 -4.59 3.80
C LEU A 528 -18.66 -4.83 2.40
N LEU A 529 -19.28 -3.83 1.80
CA LEU A 529 -19.92 -3.90 0.48
C LEU A 529 -18.99 -3.54 -0.68
N HIS A 530 -17.74 -3.17 -0.41
CA HIS A 530 -16.77 -2.82 -1.46
C HIS A 530 -16.28 -4.09 -2.17
N CYS A 531 -16.78 -4.30 -3.38
CA CYS A 531 -16.45 -5.41 -4.25
C CYS A 531 -15.74 -4.93 -5.51
N VAL A 532 -14.85 -5.76 -6.03
CA VAL A 532 -14.10 -5.51 -7.27
C VAL A 532 -14.18 -6.74 -8.16
N SER A 533 -14.37 -6.53 -9.47
CA SER A 533 -14.40 -7.61 -10.45
C SER A 533 -12.98 -8.02 -10.86
N ILE A 534 -12.67 -9.32 -10.74
CA ILE A 534 -11.41 -9.94 -11.16
C ILE A 534 -11.78 -11.23 -11.89
N GLN A 535 -11.35 -11.37 -13.15
CA GLN A 535 -11.65 -12.57 -13.97
C GLN A 535 -13.15 -12.94 -13.97
N GLU A 536 -14.04 -11.96 -14.16
CA GLU A 536 -15.51 -12.11 -14.15
C GLU A 536 -16.15 -12.51 -12.81
N VAL A 537 -15.37 -12.58 -11.72
CA VAL A 537 -15.86 -12.86 -10.36
C VAL A 537 -15.69 -11.62 -9.48
N HIS A 538 -16.72 -11.28 -8.72
CA HIS A 538 -16.65 -10.18 -7.75
C HIS A 538 -16.03 -10.65 -6.43
N HIS A 539 -14.86 -10.12 -6.11
CA HIS A 539 -14.15 -10.39 -4.87
C HIS A 539 -14.28 -9.20 -3.91
N TRP A 540 -14.26 -9.48 -2.61
CA TRP A 540 -14.27 -8.42 -1.60
C TRP A 540 -12.90 -7.70 -1.58
N TYR A 541 -12.92 -6.37 -1.66
CA TYR A 541 -11.71 -5.58 -1.92
C TYR A 541 -10.60 -5.75 -0.88
N HIS A 542 -10.95 -5.82 0.41
CA HIS A 542 -9.97 -5.85 1.51
C HIS A 542 -9.37 -7.23 1.76
N ASP A 543 -10.10 -8.29 1.44
CA ASP A 543 -9.62 -9.68 1.44
C ASP A 543 -10.31 -10.43 0.30
N ALA A 544 -9.62 -10.44 -0.83
CA ALA A 544 -10.13 -11.01 -2.07
C ALA A 544 -10.27 -12.54 -2.04
N GLN A 545 -9.93 -13.20 -0.93
CA GLN A 545 -10.28 -14.61 -0.74
C GLN A 545 -11.81 -14.82 -0.73
N TYR A 546 -12.57 -13.84 -0.26
CA TYR A 546 -14.03 -13.95 -0.18
C TYR A 546 -14.68 -13.43 -1.46
N VAL A 547 -15.50 -14.27 -2.09
CA VAL A 547 -16.41 -13.86 -3.16
C VAL A 547 -17.54 -13.01 -2.56
N CYS A 548 -17.95 -11.97 -3.28
CA CYS A 548 -19.01 -11.07 -2.85
C CYS A 548 -20.41 -11.72 -2.83
N TYR A 549 -21.36 -11.01 -2.21
CA TYR A 549 -22.74 -11.40 -1.91
C TYR A 549 -22.93 -12.51 -0.87
N GLN A 550 -22.00 -12.61 0.08
CA GLN A 550 -22.13 -13.51 1.24
C GLN A 550 -23.26 -13.06 2.19
N TRP A 551 -23.67 -13.95 3.10
CA TRP A 551 -24.75 -13.67 4.06
C TRP A 551 -24.53 -12.38 4.86
N TRP A 552 -23.30 -12.11 5.29
CA TRP A 552 -22.95 -10.91 6.06
C TRP A 552 -23.03 -9.61 5.23
N GLN A 553 -22.77 -9.67 3.92
CA GLN A 553 -22.99 -8.54 3.00
C GLN A 553 -24.48 -8.31 2.76
N LYS A 554 -25.26 -9.38 2.62
CA LYS A 554 -26.72 -9.29 2.55
C LYS A 554 -27.28 -8.63 3.82
N THR A 555 -26.80 -9.02 5.00
CA THR A 555 -27.15 -8.36 6.26
C THR A 555 -26.76 -6.88 6.25
N ALA A 556 -25.56 -6.53 5.78
CA ALA A 556 -25.13 -5.14 5.67
C ALA A 556 -26.02 -4.31 4.73
N PHE A 557 -26.45 -4.88 3.59
CA PHE A 557 -27.43 -4.26 2.69
C PHE A 557 -28.77 -3.99 3.38
N TYR A 558 -29.29 -4.96 4.15
CA TYR A 558 -30.54 -4.75 4.91
C TYR A 558 -30.39 -3.66 5.97
N VAL A 559 -29.28 -3.64 6.71
CA VAL A 559 -29.02 -2.57 7.71
C VAL A 559 -28.89 -1.20 7.03
N PHE A 560 -28.29 -1.13 5.85
CA PHE A 560 -28.22 0.11 5.07
C PHE A 560 -29.61 0.62 4.70
N GLY A 561 -30.45 -0.23 4.10
CA GLY A 561 -31.79 0.16 3.63
C GLY A 561 -32.82 0.37 4.74
N LEU A 562 -32.74 -0.39 5.83
CA LEU A 562 -33.73 -0.35 6.93
C LEU A 562 -33.30 0.51 8.12
N ASN A 563 -32.02 0.88 8.24
CA ASN A 563 -31.55 1.69 9.35
C ASN A 563 -30.91 2.99 8.85
N LEU A 564 -29.85 2.92 8.05
CA LEU A 564 -29.06 4.12 7.72
C LEU A 564 -29.77 5.13 6.81
N PHE A 565 -30.42 4.66 5.75
CA PHE A 565 -31.14 5.53 4.82
C PHE A 565 -32.38 6.17 5.49
N PRO A 566 -33.22 5.42 6.24
CA PRO A 566 -34.33 5.97 7.02
C PRO A 566 -33.92 6.91 8.16
N PHE A 567 -32.71 6.76 8.72
CA PHE A 567 -32.28 7.51 9.90
C PHE A 567 -32.31 9.04 9.69
N ILE A 568 -31.89 9.52 8.51
CA ILE A 568 -31.84 10.95 8.20
C ILE A 568 -33.24 11.60 8.23
N PRO A 569 -34.22 11.17 7.42
CA PRO A 569 -35.56 11.75 7.47
C PRO A 569 -36.22 11.53 8.84
N THR A 570 -35.98 10.39 9.50
CA THR A 570 -36.47 10.15 10.86
C THR A 570 -35.95 11.18 11.84
N LEU A 571 -34.64 11.46 11.84
CA LEU A 571 -34.04 12.45 12.73
C LEU A 571 -34.58 13.85 12.47
N TYR A 572 -34.77 14.22 11.19
CA TYR A 572 -35.40 15.49 10.78
C TYR A 572 -36.81 15.65 11.36
N PHE A 573 -37.69 14.67 11.16
CA PHE A 573 -39.08 14.77 11.61
C PHE A 573 -39.21 14.59 13.13
N ALA A 574 -38.43 13.69 13.73
CA ALA A 574 -38.49 13.41 15.15
C ALA A 574 -37.96 14.59 15.99
N SER A 575 -36.92 15.30 15.53
CA SER A 575 -36.42 16.48 16.26
C SER A 575 -37.46 17.61 16.29
N LEU A 576 -38.16 17.85 15.18
CA LEU A 576 -39.23 18.83 15.10
C LEU A 576 -40.42 18.46 16.00
N GLN A 577 -40.78 17.18 16.07
CA GLN A 577 -41.86 16.71 16.93
C GLN A 577 -41.50 16.72 18.41
N LEU A 578 -40.23 16.45 18.76
CA LEU A 578 -39.70 16.58 20.12
C LEU A 578 -39.73 18.04 20.58
N PHE A 579 -39.31 18.97 19.72
CA PHE A 579 -39.36 20.41 20.02
C PHE A 579 -40.80 20.87 20.31
N ARG A 580 -41.73 20.50 19.43
CA ARG A 580 -43.18 20.80 19.57
C ARG A 580 -43.88 20.04 20.70
N GLY A 581 -43.17 19.20 21.45
CA GLY A 581 -43.73 18.43 22.57
C GLY A 581 -44.72 17.33 22.17
N LYS A 582 -44.75 16.93 20.89
CA LYS A 582 -45.68 15.90 20.38
C LYS A 582 -45.23 14.47 20.67
N ILE A 583 -43.94 14.28 20.96
CA ILE A 583 -43.32 12.98 21.21
C ILE A 583 -42.52 13.05 22.53
N SER A 584 -42.59 11.97 23.33
CA SER A 584 -41.79 11.80 24.55
C SER A 584 -40.30 11.52 24.24
N THR A 585 -39.40 11.94 25.14
CA THR A 585 -37.94 11.75 25.01
C THR A 585 -37.53 10.28 24.86
N LYS A 586 -38.23 9.35 25.55
CA LYS A 586 -37.99 7.91 25.42
C LYS A 586 -38.35 7.38 24.03
N ILE A 587 -39.47 7.86 23.47
CA ILE A 587 -39.93 7.48 22.13
C ILE A 587 -38.97 8.05 21.08
N PHE A 588 -38.49 9.28 21.24
CA PHE A 588 -37.50 9.88 20.36
C PHE A 588 -36.20 9.05 20.25
N LEU A 589 -35.68 8.56 21.38
CA LEU A 589 -34.50 7.68 21.38
C LEU A 589 -34.77 6.33 20.72
N LEU A 590 -35.92 5.71 21.00
CA LEU A 590 -36.32 4.45 20.36
C LEU A 590 -36.41 4.60 18.84
N VAL A 591 -37.03 5.68 18.38
CA VAL A 591 -37.17 6.04 16.96
C VAL A 591 -35.81 6.34 16.31
N SER A 592 -34.86 6.89 17.06
CA SER A 592 -33.49 7.12 16.58
C SER A 592 -32.72 5.80 16.40
N ILE A 593 -32.97 4.78 17.24
CA ILE A 593 -32.34 3.46 17.12
C ILE A 593 -33.01 2.62 16.01
N LEU A 594 -34.34 2.75 15.87
CA LEU A 594 -35.18 2.02 14.92
C LEU A 594 -35.93 2.97 13.98
N PRO A 595 -35.25 3.54 12.97
CA PRO A 595 -35.83 4.63 12.17
C PRO A 595 -36.87 4.19 11.15
N PHE A 596 -36.76 2.99 10.57
CA PHE A 596 -37.69 2.52 9.53
C PHE A 596 -39.13 2.25 10.01
N PRO A 597 -39.36 1.55 11.14
CA PRO A 597 -40.72 1.36 11.68
C PRO A 597 -41.45 2.69 11.91
N TYR A 598 -40.72 3.74 12.32
CA TYR A 598 -41.30 5.06 12.54
C TYR A 598 -41.70 5.76 11.25
N LEU A 599 -40.90 5.68 10.19
CA LEU A 599 -41.29 6.21 8.88
C LEU A 599 -42.51 5.48 8.31
N LEU A 600 -42.58 4.16 8.48
CA LEU A 600 -43.78 3.40 8.09
C LEU A 600 -45.01 3.86 8.85
N PHE A 601 -44.88 4.10 10.17
CA PHE A 601 -45.96 4.66 10.98
C PHE A 601 -46.40 6.04 10.49
N LEU A 602 -45.45 6.94 10.20
CA LEU A 602 -45.75 8.26 9.64
C LEU A 602 -46.40 8.19 8.26
N LEU A 603 -45.88 7.32 7.37
CA LEU A 603 -46.42 7.12 6.03
C LEU A 603 -47.84 6.56 6.11
N TYR A 604 -48.08 5.55 6.95
CA TYR A 604 -49.41 5.00 7.19
C TYR A 604 -50.38 6.09 7.67
N HIS A 605 -49.97 6.91 8.64
CA HIS A 605 -50.83 7.97 9.17
C HIS A 605 -51.04 9.12 8.18
N TYR A 606 -50.04 9.41 7.33
CA TYR A 606 -50.14 10.38 6.25
C TYR A 606 -51.10 9.89 5.15
N VAL A 607 -50.95 8.64 4.70
CA VAL A 607 -51.83 7.98 3.74
C VAL A 607 -53.25 7.89 4.29
N LYS A 608 -53.42 7.46 5.55
CA LYS A 608 -54.72 7.45 6.23
C LYS A 608 -55.34 8.85 6.24
N LYS A 609 -54.57 9.90 6.59
CA LYS A 609 -55.03 11.30 6.60
C LYS A 609 -55.41 11.83 5.20
N ILE A 610 -54.74 11.38 4.14
CA ILE A 610 -55.10 11.70 2.76
C ILE A 610 -56.38 10.96 2.34
N ILE A 611 -56.50 9.68 2.70
CA ILE A 611 -57.68 8.85 2.38
C ILE A 611 -58.91 9.36 3.14
N THR A 612 -58.80 9.70 4.43
CA THR A 612 -59.90 10.22 5.26
C THR A 612 -60.18 11.70 5.03
N LYS A 613 -59.44 12.41 4.16
CA LYS A 613 -59.81 13.76 3.73
C LYS A 613 -60.98 13.78 2.74
N ARG A 614 -61.52 12.62 2.37
CA ARG A 614 -62.84 12.47 1.77
C ARG A 614 -63.75 11.76 2.79
N ALA A 615 -64.81 12.45 3.21
CA ALA A 615 -65.82 12.11 4.22
C ALA A 615 -65.46 12.46 5.68
N ASP A 616 -66.26 13.40 6.20
CA ASP A 616 -66.35 13.95 7.56
C ASP A 616 -65.72 13.11 8.68
N TYR A 617 -64.86 13.73 9.48
CA TYR A 617 -64.81 13.43 10.91
C TYR A 617 -64.35 14.63 11.73
N GLN A 618 -65.23 15.04 12.64
CA GLN A 618 -65.03 16.04 13.67
C GLN A 618 -63.82 15.71 14.54
N ALA A 619 -63.23 16.77 15.09
CA ALA A 619 -62.27 16.71 16.18
C ALA A 619 -62.80 15.81 17.32
N VAL A 620 -61.97 14.90 17.80
CA VAL A 620 -62.19 14.07 19.00
C VAL A 620 -61.01 14.31 19.96
N PRO A 621 -61.26 14.33 21.27
CA PRO A 621 -60.69 15.29 22.20
C PRO A 621 -59.33 14.92 22.80
N SER A 622 -58.67 15.96 23.28
CA SER A 622 -57.66 15.94 24.33
C SER A 622 -58.12 15.04 25.48
N THR A 623 -57.45 13.90 25.67
CA THR A 623 -57.67 13.04 26.83
C THR A 623 -57.00 13.71 28.03
N ALA A 624 -57.77 14.54 28.74
CA ALA A 624 -57.52 14.82 30.14
C ALA A 624 -57.84 13.54 30.92
N GLY A 625 -56.85 13.01 31.65
CA GLY A 625 -56.99 11.78 32.43
C GLY A 625 -55.92 11.67 33.50
N SER A 626 -56.38 11.80 34.75
CA SER A 626 -55.71 11.51 36.04
C SER A 626 -54.61 12.45 36.53
N VAL A 627 -55.07 13.57 37.10
CA VAL A 627 -54.47 14.20 38.27
C VAL A 627 -54.43 13.15 39.40
N HIS A 628 -53.24 12.63 39.70
CA HIS A 628 -52.71 12.27 41.03
C HIS A 628 -51.47 11.38 40.85
N GLU A 629 -50.31 12.01 40.60
CA GLU A 629 -48.92 11.53 40.87
C GLU A 629 -47.83 12.38 40.13
N GLU A 630 -48.18 13.51 39.50
CA GLU A 630 -47.30 14.22 38.55
C GLU A 630 -46.27 15.21 39.14
N GLU A 631 -46.21 15.44 40.45
CA GLU A 631 -45.34 16.51 40.98
C GLU A 631 -43.84 16.11 41.07
N ARG A 632 -43.51 14.81 40.95
CA ARG A 632 -42.12 14.32 40.95
C ARG A 632 -41.57 13.98 39.55
N ASP A 633 -42.44 13.68 38.57
CA ASP A 633 -42.08 13.27 37.20
C ASP A 633 -41.98 14.44 36.19
N THR A 634 -42.61 15.58 36.49
CA THR A 634 -42.50 16.81 35.70
C THR A 634 -41.08 17.37 35.71
N ASN A 635 -40.41 17.40 36.87
CA ASN A 635 -39.02 17.90 36.96
C ASN A 635 -38.01 16.99 36.24
N SER A 636 -38.19 15.66 36.30
CA SER A 636 -37.28 14.70 35.67
C SER A 636 -37.45 14.64 34.14
N SER A 637 -38.68 14.66 33.63
CA SER A 637 -38.98 14.66 32.20
C SER A 637 -38.54 15.95 31.50
N THR A 638 -38.70 17.09 32.17
CA THR A 638 -38.26 18.40 31.67
C THR A 638 -36.73 18.49 31.61
N SER A 639 -36.04 17.97 32.63
CA SER A 639 -34.57 17.85 32.65
C SER A 639 -34.04 16.96 31.51
N ILE A 640 -34.67 15.81 31.26
CA ILE A 640 -34.28 14.92 30.15
C ILE A 640 -34.51 15.60 28.80
N LYS A 641 -35.65 16.25 28.60
CA LYS A 641 -35.96 16.98 27.35
C LYS A 641 -34.93 18.08 27.09
N ALA A 642 -34.54 18.83 28.12
CA ALA A 642 -33.51 19.85 28.02
C ALA A 642 -32.15 19.27 27.61
N SER A 643 -31.69 18.17 28.21
CA SER A 643 -30.42 17.52 27.84
C SER A 643 -30.41 16.97 26.42
N LEU A 644 -31.53 16.43 25.91
CA LEU A 644 -31.62 15.99 24.51
C LEU A 644 -31.62 17.18 23.54
N LEU A 645 -32.36 18.25 23.89
CA LEU A 645 -32.43 19.45 23.05
C LEU A 645 -31.09 20.19 23.01
N GLU A 646 -30.32 20.15 24.10
CA GLU A 646 -28.96 20.66 24.14
C GLU A 646 -28.03 19.91 23.17
N VAL A 647 -28.14 18.57 23.07
CA VAL A 647 -27.35 17.80 22.09
C VAL A 647 -27.76 18.13 20.65
N LEU A 648 -29.06 18.32 20.39
CA LEU A 648 -29.58 18.56 19.03
C LEU A 648 -29.47 20.01 18.55
N CYS A 649 -29.64 20.97 19.46
CA CYS A 649 -29.80 22.40 19.15
C CYS A 649 -28.70 23.27 19.78
N GLY A 650 -27.91 22.75 20.71
CA GLY A 650 -26.89 23.50 21.46
C GLY A 650 -25.98 24.38 20.59
N PRO A 651 -25.37 23.87 19.51
CA PRO A 651 -24.47 24.67 18.67
C PRO A 651 -25.20 25.59 17.66
N PHE A 652 -26.51 25.42 17.47
CA PHE A 652 -27.27 26.10 16.42
C PHE A 652 -28.10 27.27 16.94
N THR A 653 -28.50 28.17 16.04
CA THR A 653 -29.38 29.28 16.40
C THR A 653 -30.71 28.77 16.94
N LYS A 654 -31.04 29.10 18.20
CA LYS A 654 -32.30 28.74 18.84
C LYS A 654 -33.48 29.47 18.16
N PRO A 655 -34.66 28.83 18.05
CA PRO A 655 -35.87 29.47 17.55
C PRO A 655 -36.27 30.66 18.42
N GLN A 656 -36.60 31.80 17.80
CA GLN A 656 -37.27 32.92 18.46
C GLN A 656 -38.78 32.79 18.21
N GLY A 657 -39.53 32.33 19.22
CA GLY A 657 -40.99 32.22 19.21
C GLY A 657 -41.58 31.06 18.38
N ASP A 658 -42.91 30.90 18.47
CA ASP A 658 -43.68 29.78 17.89
C ASP A 658 -43.76 29.76 16.35
N GLN A 659 -43.36 30.84 15.67
CA GLN A 659 -43.47 30.97 14.20
C GLN A 659 -42.15 30.76 13.45
N SER A 660 -40.99 30.93 14.10
CA SER A 660 -39.71 30.57 13.47
C SER A 660 -39.34 29.14 13.85
N ASN A 661 -39.48 28.20 12.91
CA ASN A 661 -38.83 26.90 13.07
C ASN A 661 -37.32 27.17 13.04
N GLY A 662 -36.70 27.40 14.19
CA GLY A 662 -35.26 27.51 14.33
C GLY A 662 -34.54 26.30 13.74
N ARG A 663 -33.22 26.24 13.82
CA ARG A 663 -32.42 25.24 13.11
C ARG A 663 -32.35 23.88 13.82
N ILE A 664 -33.48 23.45 14.37
CA ILE A 664 -33.66 22.24 15.19
C ILE A 664 -33.33 20.95 14.43
N TYR A 665 -33.45 20.98 13.10
CA TYR A 665 -33.18 19.83 12.23
C TYR A 665 -31.78 19.83 11.62
N TRP A 666 -30.91 20.78 12.00
CA TRP A 666 -29.62 20.95 11.31
C TRP A 666 -28.67 19.77 11.52
N GLU A 667 -28.71 19.08 12.67
CA GLU A 667 -27.99 17.80 12.86
C GLU A 667 -28.34 16.77 11.77
N SER A 668 -29.61 16.69 11.36
CA SER A 668 -30.02 15.81 10.27
C SER A 668 -29.41 16.23 8.92
N ILE A 669 -29.22 17.52 8.69
CA ILE A 669 -28.59 18.03 7.46
C ILE A 669 -27.10 17.68 7.45
N LEU A 670 -26.39 17.90 8.56
CA LEU A 670 -24.96 17.55 8.67
C LEU A 670 -24.73 16.05 8.44
N ILE A 671 -25.56 15.21 9.06
CA ILE A 671 -25.51 13.75 8.88
C ILE A 671 -25.86 13.36 7.42
N GLY A 672 -26.86 14.01 6.83
CA GLY A 672 -27.26 13.79 5.44
C GLY A 672 -26.17 14.15 4.43
N ARG A 673 -25.47 15.27 4.61
CA ARG A 673 -24.31 15.67 3.80
C ARG A 673 -23.23 14.60 3.83
N ARG A 674 -22.87 14.12 5.02
CA ARG A 674 -21.86 13.08 5.21
C ARG A 674 -22.28 11.75 4.57
N PHE A 675 -23.55 11.38 4.70
CA PHE A 675 -24.09 10.18 4.07
C PHE A 675 -23.99 10.24 2.55
N LEU A 676 -24.40 11.36 1.93
CA LEU A 676 -24.34 11.55 0.48
C LEU A 676 -22.91 11.42 -0.05
N ILE A 677 -21.93 12.09 0.58
CA ILE A 677 -20.51 11.99 0.20
C ILE A 677 -20.04 10.52 0.21
N ILE A 678 -20.36 9.78 1.28
CA ILE A 678 -19.93 8.37 1.42
C ILE A 678 -20.60 7.48 0.37
N VAL A 679 -21.90 7.64 0.15
CA VAL A 679 -22.68 6.81 -0.79
C VAL A 679 -22.28 7.10 -2.23
N ILE A 680 -22.10 8.37 -2.60
CA ILE A 680 -21.60 8.77 -3.92
C ILE A 680 -20.19 8.21 -4.16
N GLY A 681 -19.31 8.34 -3.15
CA GLY A 681 -17.96 7.81 -3.21
C GLY A 681 -17.93 6.30 -3.44
N TRP A 682 -18.91 5.57 -2.89
CA TRP A 682 -19.10 4.13 -3.10
C TRP A 682 -19.72 3.77 -4.46
N LEU A 683 -20.77 4.49 -4.89
CA LEU A 683 -21.46 4.23 -6.16
C LEU A 683 -20.57 4.46 -7.39
N LEU A 684 -19.69 5.46 -7.34
CA LEU A 684 -18.82 5.85 -8.45
C LEU A 684 -17.39 5.33 -8.30
N LEU A 685 -17.21 4.18 -7.65
CA LEU A 685 -15.88 3.67 -7.31
C LEU A 685 -15.03 3.29 -8.53
N GLU A 686 -15.67 2.81 -9.61
CA GLU A 686 -14.99 2.42 -10.86
C GLU A 686 -14.64 3.62 -11.76
N GLN A 687 -15.27 4.78 -11.56
CA GLN A 687 -15.12 5.97 -12.41
C GLN A 687 -14.52 7.13 -11.61
N ALA A 688 -13.20 7.10 -11.40
CA ALA A 688 -12.49 8.05 -10.54
C ALA A 688 -12.70 9.53 -10.92
N LEU A 689 -12.72 9.84 -12.23
CA LEU A 689 -12.98 11.20 -12.72
C LEU A 689 -14.40 11.66 -12.38
N MET A 690 -15.41 10.87 -12.75
CA MET A 690 -16.82 11.18 -12.49
C MET A 690 -17.11 11.34 -11.00
N ARG A 691 -16.54 10.45 -10.17
CA ARG A 691 -16.61 10.56 -8.72
C ARG A 691 -16.06 11.89 -8.22
N SER A 692 -14.87 12.27 -8.67
CA SER A 692 -14.19 13.49 -8.20
C SER A 692 -14.95 14.75 -8.63
N VAL A 693 -15.45 14.79 -9.86
CA VAL A 693 -16.26 15.91 -10.38
C VAL A 693 -17.56 16.05 -9.58
N LEU A 694 -18.30 14.95 -9.40
CA LEU A 694 -19.59 14.96 -8.72
C LEU A 694 -19.43 15.38 -7.24
N LEU A 695 -18.43 14.82 -6.53
CA LEU A 695 -18.13 15.21 -5.16
C LEU A 695 -17.76 16.70 -5.05
N THR A 696 -17.03 17.25 -6.01
CA THR A 696 -16.69 18.68 -6.04
C THR A 696 -17.94 19.55 -6.19
N ILE A 697 -18.87 19.17 -7.07
CA ILE A 697 -20.17 19.84 -7.23
C ILE A 697 -20.96 19.82 -5.91
N PHE A 698 -21.03 18.67 -5.23
CA PHE A 698 -21.71 18.58 -3.94
C PHE A 698 -21.05 19.46 -2.87
N CYS A 699 -19.71 19.54 -2.82
CA CYS A 699 -19.02 20.42 -1.90
C CYS A 699 -19.34 21.91 -2.15
N LEU A 700 -19.45 22.33 -3.42
CA LEU A 700 -19.90 23.68 -3.78
C LEU A 700 -21.34 23.95 -3.33
N LEU A 701 -22.25 22.98 -3.53
CA LEU A 701 -23.63 23.10 -3.05
C LEU A 701 -23.70 23.19 -1.53
N TYR A 702 -22.85 22.46 -0.80
CA TYR A 702 -22.79 22.54 0.66
C TYR A 702 -22.22 23.87 1.15
N LEU A 703 -21.20 24.40 0.48
CA LEU A 703 -20.67 25.74 0.76
C LEU A 703 -21.75 26.81 0.53
N TRP A 704 -22.45 26.75 -0.61
CA TRP A 704 -23.56 27.65 -0.91
C TRP A 704 -24.67 27.57 0.15
N HIS A 705 -25.10 26.35 0.50
CA HIS A 705 -26.12 26.12 1.52
C HIS A 705 -25.65 26.57 2.92
N HIS A 706 -24.36 26.47 3.23
CA HIS A 706 -23.84 26.96 4.51
C HIS A 706 -23.82 28.49 4.57
N ILE A 707 -23.27 29.15 3.56
CA ILE A 707 -23.21 30.62 3.49
C ILE A 707 -24.62 31.24 3.45
N SER A 708 -25.54 30.63 2.71
CA SER A 708 -26.91 31.17 2.57
C SER A 708 -27.68 31.15 3.89
N TYR A 709 -27.37 30.18 4.76
CA TYR A 709 -28.12 29.97 5.97
C TYR A 709 -27.35 30.45 7.22
N GLU A 710 -26.04 30.24 7.37
CA GLU A 710 -25.26 30.54 8.60
C GLU A 710 -25.80 29.86 9.88
N PRO A 711 -25.70 28.52 10.00
CA PRO A 711 -26.42 27.73 10.99
C PRO A 711 -26.03 27.86 12.45
N PHE A 712 -24.80 28.26 12.73
CA PHE A 712 -24.30 28.28 14.09
C PHE A 712 -24.73 29.54 14.83
N ALA A 713 -24.95 29.42 16.15
CA ALA A 713 -25.27 30.56 16.99
C ALA A 713 -24.11 31.56 17.09
N HIS A 714 -22.87 31.06 17.00
CA HIS A 714 -21.66 31.88 17.10
C HIS A 714 -21.03 32.16 15.73
N PRO A 715 -20.67 33.42 15.42
CA PRO A 715 -20.09 33.80 14.13
C PRO A 715 -18.72 33.15 13.87
N TRP A 716 -17.92 32.92 14.92
CA TRP A 716 -16.63 32.21 14.79
C TRP A 716 -16.78 30.76 14.33
N VAL A 717 -17.85 30.08 14.74
CA VAL A 717 -18.12 28.70 14.32
C VAL A 717 -18.62 28.68 12.87
N ASN A 718 -19.48 29.63 12.48
CA ASN A 718 -19.87 29.81 11.08
C ASN A 718 -18.66 30.09 10.18
N PHE A 719 -17.74 30.97 10.61
CA PHE A 719 -16.51 31.26 9.87
C PHE A 719 -15.61 30.03 9.73
N THR A 720 -15.39 29.30 10.82
CA THR A 720 -14.55 28.09 10.82
C THR A 720 -15.12 27.01 9.89
N GLU A 721 -16.44 26.81 9.89
CA GLU A 721 -17.09 25.86 8.99
C GLU A 721 -17.02 26.32 7.52
N THR A 722 -17.13 27.63 7.25
CA THR A 722 -16.93 28.16 5.89
C THR A 722 -15.51 27.88 5.39
N VAL A 723 -14.48 28.12 6.23
CA VAL A 723 -13.08 27.82 5.89
C VAL A 723 -12.89 26.32 5.63
N SER A 724 -13.51 25.47 6.45
CA SER A 724 -13.54 24.01 6.27
C SER A 724 -14.09 23.64 4.89
N LEU A 725 -15.30 24.10 4.54
CA LEU A 725 -15.97 23.80 3.28
C LEU A 725 -15.20 24.33 2.06
N VAL A 726 -14.59 25.51 2.16
CA VAL A 726 -13.70 26.04 1.10
C VAL A 726 -12.50 25.11 0.90
N ALA A 727 -11.86 24.65 1.97
CA ALA A 727 -10.77 23.67 1.86
C ALA A 727 -11.23 22.37 1.20
N LEU A 728 -12.47 21.92 1.45
CA LEU A 728 -13.04 20.74 0.79
C LEU A 728 -13.24 20.93 -0.71
N VAL A 729 -13.69 22.11 -1.13
CA VAL A 729 -13.81 22.45 -2.56
C VAL A 729 -12.44 22.45 -3.22
N VAL A 730 -11.41 23.02 -2.57
CA VAL A 730 -10.03 23.00 -3.08
C VAL A 730 -9.52 21.56 -3.22
N ILE A 731 -9.73 20.71 -2.21
CA ILE A 731 -9.37 19.28 -2.28
C ILE A 731 -10.12 18.57 -3.41
N GLY A 732 -11.42 18.86 -3.60
CA GLY A 732 -12.20 18.32 -4.71
C GLY A 732 -11.60 18.65 -6.07
N VAL A 733 -11.24 19.93 -6.28
CA VAL A 733 -10.60 20.40 -7.52
C VAL A 733 -9.24 19.74 -7.75
N LEU A 734 -8.41 19.62 -6.70
CA LEU A 734 -7.13 18.90 -6.77
C LEU A 734 -7.34 17.43 -7.18
N ASN A 735 -8.34 16.77 -6.60
CA ASN A 735 -8.69 15.38 -6.91
C ASN A 735 -9.18 15.20 -8.36
N VAL A 736 -9.91 16.17 -8.92
CA VAL A 736 -10.26 16.17 -10.35
C VAL A 736 -9.01 16.27 -11.22
N GLY A 737 -8.07 17.14 -10.85
CA GLY A 737 -6.77 17.26 -11.52
C GLY A 737 -5.95 15.96 -11.49
N LEU A 738 -5.89 15.30 -10.33
CA LEU A 738 -5.22 14.01 -10.15
C LEU A 738 -5.88 12.89 -10.97
N ALA A 739 -7.22 12.82 -10.96
CA ALA A 739 -7.97 11.81 -11.72
C ALA A 739 -7.83 12.00 -13.24
N SER A 740 -7.73 13.25 -13.70
CA SER A 740 -7.49 13.59 -15.12
C SER A 740 -6.05 13.29 -15.56
N ALA A 741 -5.06 13.61 -14.72
CA ALA A 741 -3.66 13.33 -15.04
C ALA A 741 -3.30 11.83 -14.99
N GLY A 742 -4.05 11.03 -14.22
CA GLY A 742 -3.82 9.59 -14.07
C GLY A 742 -4.19 8.72 -15.29
N SER A 743 -4.98 9.24 -16.24
CA SER A 743 -5.37 8.49 -17.45
C SER A 743 -4.34 8.50 -18.57
N ASP A 744 -3.44 9.49 -18.63
CA ASP A 744 -2.39 9.60 -19.66
C ASP A 744 -1.00 9.74 -19.01
N VAL A 745 -0.33 8.61 -18.81
CA VAL A 745 0.99 8.51 -18.14
C VAL A 745 2.16 8.72 -19.12
N SER A 746 1.91 9.09 -20.38
CA SER A 746 2.98 9.36 -21.36
C SER A 746 3.18 10.86 -21.61
N GLY A 747 4.12 11.46 -20.86
CA GLY A 747 4.75 12.74 -21.16
C GLY A 747 4.00 13.98 -20.65
N ILE A 748 4.72 14.91 -20.00
CA ILE A 748 4.27 16.21 -19.42
C ILE A 748 3.56 16.11 -18.05
N ASN A 749 2.66 15.16 -17.82
CA ASN A 749 1.87 15.08 -16.57
C ASN A 749 2.65 14.62 -15.31
N GLN A 750 3.84 14.04 -15.46
CA GLN A 750 4.63 13.48 -14.35
C GLN A 750 5.14 14.53 -13.34
N ARG A 751 5.30 15.80 -13.76
CA ARG A 751 5.82 16.88 -12.89
C ARG A 751 4.75 17.51 -12.01
N TYR A 752 3.50 17.57 -12.48
CA TYR A 752 2.39 18.17 -11.75
C TYR A 752 1.75 17.20 -10.74
N PHE A 753 1.77 15.91 -11.03
CA PHE A 753 1.23 14.87 -10.15
C PHE A 753 1.78 14.92 -8.71
N PRO A 754 3.11 14.97 -8.46
CA PRO A 754 3.63 15.08 -7.10
C PRO A 754 3.31 16.42 -6.44
N ILE A 755 3.21 17.51 -7.21
CA ILE A 755 2.87 18.85 -6.68
C ILE A 755 1.42 18.86 -6.16
N LEU A 756 0.49 18.32 -6.94
CA LEU A 756 -0.93 18.20 -6.56
C LEU A 756 -1.12 17.29 -5.34
N LEU A 757 -0.34 16.20 -5.26
CA LEU A 757 -0.37 15.29 -4.11
C LEU A 757 0.17 15.96 -2.83
N MET A 758 1.24 16.73 -2.95
CA MET A 758 1.83 17.47 -1.83
C MET A 758 0.91 18.59 -1.33
N SER A 759 0.22 19.31 -2.22
CA SER A 759 -0.71 20.36 -1.82
C SER A 759 -1.92 19.79 -1.07
N GLU A 760 -2.48 18.66 -1.53
CA GLU A 760 -3.54 17.95 -0.80
C GLU A 760 -3.07 17.48 0.59
N ALA A 761 -1.85 16.93 0.68
CA ALA A 761 -1.26 16.50 1.95
C ALA A 761 -1.09 17.66 2.95
N VAL A 762 -0.59 18.81 2.48
CA VAL A 762 -0.45 20.01 3.31
C VAL A 762 -1.81 20.46 3.84
N LEU A 763 -2.82 20.58 2.97
CA LEU A 763 -4.15 21.05 3.37
C LEU A 763 -4.82 20.15 4.42
N LEU A 764 -4.64 18.83 4.30
CA LEU A 764 -5.16 17.85 5.27
C LEU A 764 -4.38 17.84 6.60
N SER A 765 -3.13 18.32 6.62
CA SER A 765 -2.26 18.28 7.80
C SER A 765 -2.43 19.46 8.76
N VAL A 766 -2.90 20.62 8.28
CA VAL A 766 -2.94 21.88 9.06
C VAL A 766 -3.76 21.74 10.34
N ILE A 767 -4.95 21.16 10.28
CA ILE A 767 -5.92 21.18 11.39
C ILE A 767 -5.51 20.20 12.51
N PRO A 768 -5.10 18.96 12.20
CA PRO A 768 -4.51 18.08 13.22
C PRO A 768 -3.23 18.66 13.82
N LEU A 769 -2.39 19.34 13.03
CA LEU A 769 -1.18 19.98 13.54
C LEU A 769 -1.50 21.08 14.56
N VAL A 770 -2.47 21.96 14.26
CA VAL A 770 -2.94 23.01 15.19
C VAL A 770 -3.55 22.39 16.47
N SER A 771 -4.27 21.28 16.34
CA SER A 771 -4.86 20.60 17.51
C SER A 771 -3.78 19.97 18.41
N VAL A 772 -2.76 19.35 17.82
CA VAL A 772 -1.63 18.74 18.54
C VAL A 772 -0.79 19.81 19.22
N THR A 773 -0.48 20.93 18.54
CA THR A 773 0.26 22.03 19.15
C THR A 773 -0.51 22.62 20.33
N PHE A 774 -1.83 22.77 20.23
CA PHE A 774 -2.68 23.19 21.35
C PHE A 774 -2.58 22.22 22.55
N LEU A 775 -2.66 20.91 22.31
CA LEU A 775 -2.51 19.90 23.37
C LEU A 775 -1.12 19.93 24.03
N ILE A 776 -0.05 20.12 23.26
CA ILE A 776 1.31 20.26 23.78
C ILE A 776 1.40 21.50 24.68
N LEU A 777 0.82 22.63 24.25
CA LEU A 777 0.76 23.85 25.05
C LEU A 777 -0.03 23.65 26.35
N CYS A 778 -1.15 22.91 26.32
CA CYS A 778 -1.89 22.53 27.52
C CYS A 778 -1.02 21.74 28.50
N LEU A 779 -0.33 20.71 28.01
CA LEU A 779 0.53 19.84 28.83
C LEU A 779 1.69 20.61 29.45
N LEU A 780 2.37 21.45 28.65
CA LEU A 780 3.43 22.33 29.14
C LEU A 780 2.91 23.28 30.22
N SER A 781 1.72 23.88 30.02
CA SER A 781 1.11 24.76 31.02
C SER A 781 0.80 24.01 32.34
N GLN A 782 0.31 22.77 32.26
CA GLN A 782 0.07 21.96 33.47
C GLN A 782 1.36 21.57 34.18
N ILE A 783 2.42 21.23 33.44
CA ILE A 783 3.74 20.93 34.03
C ILE A 783 4.24 22.17 34.79
N VAL A 784 4.16 23.36 34.20
CA VAL A 784 4.53 24.62 34.85
C VAL A 784 3.70 24.87 36.11
N ARG A 785 2.38 24.61 36.06
CA ARG A 785 1.48 24.73 37.22
C ARG A 785 1.87 23.79 38.37
N VAL A 786 2.22 22.54 38.06
CA VAL A 786 2.69 21.55 39.04
C VAL A 786 4.05 21.96 39.61
N VAL A 787 4.98 22.43 38.79
CA VAL A 787 6.29 22.92 39.25
C VAL A 787 6.13 24.12 40.19
N ILE A 788 5.25 25.07 39.87
CA ILE A 788 4.98 26.22 40.74
C ILE A 788 4.31 25.78 42.06
N PHE A 789 3.41 24.80 42.02
CA PHE A 789 2.80 24.24 43.23
C PHE A 789 3.86 23.54 44.11
N LEU A 790 4.72 22.71 43.50
CA LEU A 790 5.83 22.04 44.19
C LEU A 790 6.83 23.04 44.76
N TRP A 791 7.16 24.11 44.03
CA TRP A 791 8.05 25.18 44.50
C TRP A 791 7.43 25.96 45.67
N LYS A 792 6.12 26.30 45.60
CA LYS A 792 5.40 26.90 46.73
C LYS A 792 5.35 25.97 47.95
N ALA A 793 5.10 24.68 47.74
CA ALA A 793 5.10 23.69 48.80
C ALA A 793 6.50 23.52 49.44
N ALA A 794 7.56 23.48 48.63
CA ALA A 794 8.95 23.41 49.08
C ALA A 794 9.36 24.69 49.84
N ARG A 795 9.02 25.88 49.32
CA ARG A 795 9.27 27.17 49.99
C ARG A 795 8.51 27.28 51.30
N ALA A 796 7.25 26.83 51.37
CA ALA A 796 6.48 26.79 52.60
C ALA A 796 7.13 25.87 53.65
N ARG A 797 7.55 24.66 53.24
CA ARG A 797 8.31 23.75 54.12
C ARG A 797 9.66 24.34 54.56
N TRP A 798 10.38 25.02 53.67
CA TRP A 798 11.64 25.68 54.00
C TRP A 798 11.44 26.88 54.94
N LEU A 799 10.38 27.68 54.76
CA LEU A 799 10.03 28.76 55.69
C LEU A 799 9.65 28.22 57.07
N ILE A 800 8.92 27.09 57.14
CA ILE A 800 8.62 26.39 58.41
C ILE A 800 9.92 25.88 59.07
N PHE A 801 10.83 25.30 58.28
CA PHE A 801 12.12 24.83 58.76
C PHE A 801 13.02 25.98 59.24
N LYS A 802 13.10 27.08 58.49
CA LYS A 802 13.84 28.29 58.87
C LYS A 802 13.27 28.93 60.13
N ARG A 803 11.94 28.94 60.31
CA ARG A 803 11.30 29.39 61.55
C ARG A 803 11.71 28.52 62.74
N LYS A 804 11.77 27.19 62.56
CA LYS A 804 12.26 26.27 63.60
C LYS A 804 13.75 26.47 63.93
N CYS A 805 14.61 26.67 62.93
CA CYS A 805 16.03 26.96 63.16
C CYS A 805 16.26 28.33 63.85
N ASN A 806 15.52 29.37 63.48
CA ASN A 806 15.62 30.67 64.14
C ASN A 806 15.15 30.65 65.60
N ILE A 807 14.16 29.81 65.94
CA ILE A 807 13.74 29.60 67.33
C ILE A 807 14.81 28.85 68.13
N GLN A 808 15.55 27.91 67.52
CA GLN A 808 16.69 27.26 68.19
C GLN A 808 17.89 28.20 68.37
N LEU A 809 18.18 29.08 67.41
CA LEU A 809 19.25 30.08 67.51
C LEU A 809 18.94 31.21 68.50
N SER A 810 17.67 31.60 68.69
CA SER A 810 17.31 32.59 69.73
C SER A 810 17.34 32.02 71.15
N VAL A 811 17.24 30.70 71.31
CA VAL A 811 17.39 30.02 72.61
C VAL A 811 18.87 29.86 72.98
N GLN A 812 19.79 29.98 72.02
CA GLN A 812 21.24 29.83 72.24
C GLN A 812 22.00 31.16 72.31
N GLY A 813 21.36 32.30 72.01
CA GLY A 813 21.94 33.65 72.15
C GLY A 813 21.44 34.43 73.37
N GLY A 814 20.72 33.78 74.29
CA GLY A 814 20.25 34.37 75.56
C GLY A 814 21.15 34.10 76.75
N ASP A 815 22.24 33.35 76.56
CA ASP A 815 23.25 33.03 77.57
C ASP A 815 24.63 33.51 77.07
N GLU A 816 24.81 34.81 76.88
CA GLU A 816 26.11 35.51 77.07
C GLU A 816 25.91 37.04 76.95
N SER A 817 26.13 37.70 78.09
CA SER A 817 26.17 39.16 78.41
C SER A 817 24.88 39.97 78.44
#